data_AF-A0A1I4FDY5-F1
#
_entry.id   AF-A0A1I4FDY5-F1
#
_cell.length_a   1.000
_cell.length_b   1.000
_cell.length_c   1.000
_cell.angle_alpha   90.00
_cell.angle_beta   90.00
_cell.angle_gamma   90.00
#
_symmetry.space_group_name_H-M   'P 1'
#
loop_
_entity.id
_entity.type
_entity.pdbx_description
1 polymer ?
#
loop_
_entity_poly.entity_id
_entity_poly.type
_entity_poly.pdbx_seq_one_letter_code
_entity_poly.pdbx_strand_id
1 'polypeptide(L)'
;MSKSVVFYDQSFPYAGARPDAAALEQLGKHAIIADAYELAEHLTQADTLIHLHGPYMPKAAWTGILEHLRQGKGLVHLGGAPFKVPVFAGSEDGSNTSLWIEEPEQTGYHQQLNIHEAIAIDPSPIAKLTANMDIPLFADKIDLFTVEPTYGLVLHVTKVDDQPGQLGSSGPMDAHIVPLMLGVTEGKVSREAAAPAVLIENTKGAFTGGRWILVNQQLSPAFWHDGAGIDALLEWSRYTSLGVTELWLKTNYASYEPGDKVTTSLQLQKLGSRSGANAEWTFTLKLKKANNSTGMIADPSFSYKDDQFTTVWQGETKQLASHELGFVRNSLPIPVETGFYIVECEAVSTDGETRRLRQGFWGMDTEWLQQGEMISVDRDYFWKNGRPLPVVGMTYMTSDVARKFLFMPNVAVWDRDMAQMKRAGINMLRTGIWTAWRSVMFVDGHPYEEVLRAIDAFILTAKRYDLEVTFNFFAFTPETWDGVNPYLDPRSVEAQKRFIAAIVSRHKESTNVHWDLINEPSMFDPRRLFSGPRSCQDPFERKAFVHWLKERHGSVRLLQERWNMTPDELPAFEAAQLPEPNDINFRTTENLAKKGGPWLDYTLFTMDMHNEWAAKLIKTIRSIQPKQLVTVGQDEGLGAQRPSPFFYAEAVDYTTVHSWWKMDDLVWDGVFTKAADKPNLIQETGIMYVETPDGRAKRNEAELRNILERKYAYAFSTGGAGAVQWIWNTNFYMNNINESNIGALRADGTEKPEAGVSYDFGHFMESIRDLFVERKLEETAVVFPYSNDFSNRKLAYEATTKLVRTLSYNLNVHARGLSEYHLDSLTEWAPKLIIVPSAHNFSTDAWDRLIAHISEQGGVLLITGPVGLDDYWRPIARLTAEVGPTIVTNLLREELLEINGRKLPVSFGGARIADANKQRPLLPPAGNDSQGASMKGTIGSNKLTDVQLGKGRLIWCPLPVELNDRNEPLEELYKLALAASGVSEELEWQLGGDCPGLYGRKLSFREGALYIFVSEYAIDMDIRVKDPVTGVSYAFAVESERTVMFAANLKGEITAVYRPEEVTVTSL
;
A
#
# COMPACT_ATOMS: atom_id res chain seq x y z
N MET A 1 33.93 -35.31 -14.16
CA MET A 1 33.86 -34.67 -12.82
C MET A 1 33.78 -33.17 -13.07
N SER A 2 32.87 -32.48 -12.37
CA SER A 2 32.76 -31.02 -12.42
C SER A 2 34.06 -30.39 -11.91
N LYS A 3 34.54 -29.31 -12.53
CA LYS A 3 35.70 -28.54 -12.08
C LYS A 3 35.23 -27.45 -11.12
N SER A 4 35.49 -27.63 -9.83
CA SER A 4 35.17 -26.65 -8.80
C SER A 4 36.40 -25.80 -8.46
N VAL A 5 36.22 -24.48 -8.38
CA VAL A 5 37.23 -23.55 -7.85
C VAL A 5 36.73 -23.01 -6.52
N VAL A 6 37.55 -23.14 -5.47
CA VAL A 6 37.30 -22.60 -4.14
C VAL A 6 38.11 -21.33 -3.98
N PHE A 7 37.44 -20.19 -3.80
CA PHE A 7 38.13 -18.99 -3.35
C PHE A 7 38.36 -19.07 -1.84
N TYR A 8 39.61 -19.26 -1.47
CA TYR A 8 40.08 -19.18 -0.09
C TYR A 8 41.53 -18.65 -0.05
N ASP A 9 41.72 -17.55 0.67
CA ASP A 9 43.02 -16.94 0.93
C ASP A 9 43.17 -16.72 2.44
N GLN A 10 44.22 -17.30 3.03
CA GLN A 10 44.47 -17.24 4.47
C GLN A 10 44.67 -15.79 4.96
N SER A 11 45.23 -14.92 4.12
CA SER A 11 45.54 -13.53 4.43
C SER A 11 44.37 -12.58 4.16
N PHE A 12 43.42 -12.98 3.33
CA PHE A 12 42.28 -12.15 2.90
C PHE A 12 41.22 -12.02 4.01
N PRO A 13 40.46 -10.90 4.07
CA PRO A 13 39.40 -10.69 5.06
C PRO A 13 38.37 -11.83 5.07
N TYR A 14 37.93 -12.24 6.26
CA TYR A 14 37.02 -13.37 6.45
C TYR A 14 36.15 -13.15 7.68
N ALA A 15 34.85 -13.39 7.57
CA ALA A 15 33.91 -13.32 8.69
C ALA A 15 33.50 -14.72 9.18
N GLY A 16 33.44 -14.92 10.49
CA GLY A 16 33.12 -16.22 11.11
C GLY A 16 34.31 -17.17 11.23
N ALA A 17 34.04 -18.47 11.39
CA ALA A 17 35.06 -19.51 11.57
C ALA A 17 35.70 -19.92 10.23
N ARG A 18 37.03 -19.91 10.18
CA ARG A 18 37.81 -20.37 9.01
C ARG A 18 37.88 -21.89 8.93
N PRO A 19 38.01 -22.48 7.73
CA PRO A 19 38.38 -23.88 7.58
C PRO A 19 39.74 -24.15 8.23
N ASP A 20 39.87 -25.29 8.88
CA ASP A 20 41.14 -25.76 9.42
C ASP A 20 42.01 -26.43 8.35
N ALA A 21 43.24 -26.81 8.71
CA ALA A 21 44.17 -27.42 7.76
C ALA A 21 43.66 -28.75 7.18
N ALA A 22 42.90 -29.53 7.96
CA ALA A 22 42.33 -30.80 7.51
C ALA A 22 41.22 -30.58 6.49
N ALA A 23 40.35 -29.60 6.74
CA ALA A 23 39.30 -29.15 5.83
C ALA A 23 39.88 -28.66 4.48
N LEU A 24 40.96 -27.86 4.52
CA LEU A 24 41.64 -27.40 3.31
C LEU A 24 42.31 -28.54 2.54
N GLU A 25 42.96 -29.48 3.24
CA GLU A 25 43.56 -30.67 2.60
C GLU A 25 42.48 -31.53 1.93
N GLN A 26 41.32 -31.70 2.57
CA GLN A 26 40.20 -32.45 2.01
C GLN A 26 39.61 -31.74 0.78
N LEU A 27 39.38 -30.42 0.85
CA LEU A 27 38.90 -29.63 -0.29
C LEU A 27 39.87 -29.70 -1.48
N GLY A 28 41.18 -29.56 -1.24
CA GLY A 28 42.21 -29.59 -2.27
C GLY A 28 42.33 -30.93 -3.01
N LYS A 29 41.77 -32.02 -2.48
CA LYS A 29 41.70 -33.32 -3.17
C LYS A 29 40.65 -33.35 -4.29
N HIS A 30 39.67 -32.44 -4.26
CA HIS A 30 38.49 -32.45 -5.13
C HIS A 30 38.25 -31.14 -5.88
N ALA A 31 38.82 -30.03 -5.43
CA ALA A 31 38.67 -28.70 -6.02
C ALA A 31 40.01 -27.96 -6.08
N ILE A 32 40.09 -26.96 -6.97
CA ILE A 32 41.23 -26.05 -7.04
C ILE A 32 40.99 -24.94 -6.02
N ILE A 33 41.85 -24.83 -5.01
CA ILE A 33 41.84 -23.70 -4.07
C ILE A 33 42.65 -22.56 -4.72
N ALA A 34 42.01 -21.44 -4.98
CA ALA A 34 42.61 -20.25 -5.57
C ALA A 34 42.64 -19.10 -4.56
N ASP A 35 43.76 -18.37 -4.53
CA ASP A 35 43.87 -17.13 -3.75
C ASP A 35 43.28 -15.92 -4.49
N ALA A 36 43.39 -14.72 -3.90
CA ALA A 36 42.81 -13.51 -4.47
C ALA A 36 43.44 -13.08 -5.82
N TYR A 37 44.66 -13.50 -6.12
CA TYR A 37 45.39 -13.18 -7.37
C TYR A 37 45.10 -14.20 -8.47
N GLU A 38 44.93 -15.47 -8.10
CA GLU A 38 44.74 -16.59 -9.05
C GLU A 38 43.26 -16.82 -9.42
N LEU A 39 42.32 -16.33 -8.61
CA LEU A 39 40.89 -16.59 -8.75
C LEU A 39 40.35 -16.35 -10.17
N ALA A 40 40.66 -15.19 -10.75
CA ALA A 40 40.13 -14.80 -12.07
C ALA A 40 40.60 -15.75 -13.19
N GLU A 41 41.85 -16.22 -13.13
CA GLU A 41 42.42 -17.14 -14.11
C GLU A 41 41.72 -18.51 -14.03
N HIS A 42 41.58 -19.05 -12.82
CA HIS A 42 40.99 -20.37 -12.61
C HIS A 42 39.50 -20.43 -12.96
N LEU A 43 38.75 -19.33 -12.78
CA LEU A 43 37.33 -19.25 -13.12
C LEU A 43 37.03 -19.51 -14.61
N THR A 44 37.99 -19.24 -15.51
CA THR A 44 37.82 -19.47 -16.96
C THR A 44 37.50 -20.93 -17.30
N GLN A 45 37.98 -21.88 -16.49
CA GLN A 45 37.78 -23.33 -16.68
C GLN A 45 36.88 -23.98 -15.61
N ALA A 46 36.39 -23.21 -14.65
CA ALA A 46 35.53 -23.70 -13.58
C ALA A 46 34.10 -23.93 -14.09
N ASP A 47 33.43 -24.95 -13.55
CA ASP A 47 31.98 -25.16 -13.67
C ASP A 47 31.24 -24.49 -12.50
N THR A 48 31.87 -24.45 -11.33
CA THR A 48 31.32 -23.83 -10.11
C THR A 48 32.39 -23.04 -9.36
N LEU A 49 32.01 -21.85 -8.87
CA LEU A 49 32.75 -21.09 -7.87
C LEU A 49 32.21 -21.40 -6.46
N ILE A 50 33.07 -21.80 -5.54
CA ILE A 50 32.78 -21.86 -4.10
C ILE A 50 33.48 -20.66 -3.45
N HIS A 51 32.72 -19.70 -2.95
CA HIS A 51 33.23 -18.47 -2.34
C HIS A 51 33.09 -18.52 -0.81
N LEU A 52 34.21 -18.67 -0.09
CA LEU A 52 34.21 -18.82 1.37
C LEU A 52 34.35 -17.51 2.15
N HIS A 53 34.65 -16.40 1.47
CA HIS A 53 34.98 -15.13 2.13
C HIS A 53 33.78 -14.22 2.46
N GLY A 54 32.55 -14.76 2.45
CA GLY A 54 31.36 -14.00 2.83
C GLY A 54 31.22 -12.66 2.08
N PRO A 55 31.11 -11.52 2.78
CA PRO A 55 30.92 -10.22 2.14
C PRO A 55 32.13 -9.72 1.35
N TYR A 56 33.32 -10.26 1.60
CA TYR A 56 34.56 -9.74 1.03
C TYR A 56 34.86 -10.36 -0.33
N MET A 57 35.19 -9.54 -1.33
CA MET A 57 35.60 -10.05 -2.65
C MET A 57 36.80 -9.32 -3.25
N PRO A 58 37.72 -10.01 -3.94
CA PRO A 58 38.85 -9.37 -4.59
C PRO A 58 38.36 -8.49 -5.74
N LYS A 59 38.59 -7.18 -5.64
CA LYS A 59 38.14 -6.21 -6.64
C LYS A 59 38.71 -6.51 -8.03
N ALA A 60 39.97 -6.96 -8.10
CA ALA A 60 40.63 -7.35 -9.33
C ALA A 60 39.99 -8.59 -10.01
N ALA A 61 39.36 -9.49 -9.24
CA ALA A 61 38.75 -10.71 -9.76
C ALA A 61 37.28 -10.53 -10.17
N TRP A 62 36.64 -9.39 -9.83
CA TRP A 62 35.20 -9.19 -10.02
C TRP A 62 34.73 -9.42 -11.45
N THR A 63 35.46 -8.91 -12.45
CA THR A 63 35.10 -9.12 -13.86
C THR A 63 35.09 -10.60 -14.23
N GLY A 64 36.04 -11.39 -13.71
CA GLY A 64 36.10 -12.83 -13.91
C GLY A 64 34.93 -13.55 -13.22
N ILE A 65 34.58 -13.14 -12.00
CA ILE A 65 33.41 -13.65 -11.27
C ILE A 65 32.12 -13.38 -12.06
N LEU A 66 31.91 -12.13 -12.48
CA LEU A 66 30.70 -11.75 -13.21
C LEU A 66 30.57 -12.48 -14.55
N GLU A 67 31.66 -12.64 -15.29
CA GLU A 67 31.67 -13.38 -16.55
C GLU A 67 31.41 -14.87 -16.36
N HIS A 68 31.98 -15.49 -15.31
CA HIS A 68 31.65 -16.87 -14.92
C HIS A 68 30.15 -17.03 -14.69
N LEU A 69 29.53 -16.12 -13.93
CA LEU A 69 28.09 -16.17 -13.65
C LEU A 69 27.24 -15.92 -14.91
N ARG A 70 27.64 -14.98 -15.78
CA ARG A 70 26.95 -14.71 -17.07
C ARG A 70 26.95 -15.88 -18.03
N GLN A 71 27.91 -16.79 -17.90
CA GLN A 71 27.93 -18.05 -18.66
C GLN A 71 26.93 -19.09 -18.11
N GLY A 72 26.13 -18.75 -17.11
CA GLY A 72 25.15 -19.63 -16.49
C GLY A 72 25.78 -20.71 -15.62
N LYS A 73 26.96 -20.45 -15.06
CA LYS A 73 27.72 -21.41 -14.23
C LYS A 73 27.33 -21.34 -12.75
N GLY A 74 27.76 -22.36 -12.00
CA GLY A 74 27.38 -22.55 -10.60
C GLY A 74 28.08 -21.57 -9.65
N LEU A 75 27.37 -21.21 -8.58
CA LEU A 75 27.91 -20.45 -7.44
C LEU A 75 27.45 -21.10 -6.13
N VAL A 76 28.38 -21.34 -5.23
CA VAL A 76 28.11 -21.62 -3.81
C VAL A 76 28.81 -20.53 -3.01
N HIS A 77 28.04 -19.65 -2.39
CA HIS A 77 28.55 -18.55 -1.58
C HIS A 77 28.19 -18.79 -0.11
N LEU A 78 29.14 -18.55 0.79
CA LEU A 78 28.93 -18.70 2.23
C LEU A 78 29.59 -17.57 3.02
N GLY A 79 29.01 -17.24 4.18
CA GLY A 79 29.64 -16.39 5.18
C GLY A 79 28.98 -15.02 5.40
N GLY A 80 27.72 -14.84 5.00
CA GLY A 80 26.96 -13.60 5.19
C GLY A 80 26.46 -13.00 3.87
N ALA A 81 26.26 -11.69 3.84
CA ALA A 81 25.81 -10.98 2.62
C ALA A 81 26.78 -11.22 1.44
N PRO A 82 26.31 -11.55 0.23
CA PRO A 82 27.19 -11.88 -0.89
C PRO A 82 27.88 -10.64 -1.49
N PHE A 83 29.20 -10.64 -1.69
CA PHE A 83 29.92 -9.60 -2.49
C PHE A 83 29.65 -8.13 -2.10
N LYS A 84 29.53 -7.82 -0.80
CA LYS A 84 29.16 -6.49 -0.31
C LYS A 84 30.35 -5.54 -0.14
N VAL A 85 31.55 -6.08 0.09
CA VAL A 85 32.76 -5.33 0.50
C VAL A 85 33.91 -5.65 -0.47
N PRO A 86 34.19 -4.78 -1.45
CA PRO A 86 35.34 -4.95 -2.33
C PRO A 86 36.64 -4.83 -1.54
N VAL A 87 37.64 -5.62 -1.89
CA VAL A 87 38.96 -5.60 -1.26
C VAL A 87 40.03 -5.53 -2.33
N PHE A 88 41.03 -4.68 -2.13
CA PHE A 88 42.17 -4.50 -3.03
C PHE A 88 43.50 -4.62 -2.26
N ALA A 89 44.59 -4.88 -2.98
CA ALA A 89 45.91 -5.00 -2.36
C ALA A 89 46.47 -3.62 -2.00
N GLY A 90 47.02 -3.43 -0.80
CA GLY A 90 47.60 -2.15 -0.37
C GLY A 90 48.71 -1.62 -1.30
N SER A 91 49.39 -2.49 -2.05
CA SER A 91 50.32 -2.05 -3.09
C SER A 91 49.67 -1.19 -4.20
N GLU A 92 48.35 -1.27 -4.40
CA GLU A 92 47.62 -0.53 -5.42
C GLU A 92 47.32 0.93 -5.02
N ASP A 93 47.28 1.27 -3.72
CA ASP A 93 47.08 2.66 -3.25
C ASP A 93 48.39 3.39 -2.91
N GLY A 94 49.53 2.73 -3.12
CA GLY A 94 50.86 3.27 -2.82
C GLY A 94 51.24 3.17 -1.34
N SER A 95 50.39 2.62 -0.48
CA SER A 95 50.80 2.14 0.84
C SER A 95 51.71 0.92 0.60
N ASN A 96 52.97 1.01 0.99
CA ASN A 96 53.96 -0.05 0.75
C ASN A 96 53.73 -1.25 1.71
N THR A 97 52.46 -1.64 1.90
CA THR A 97 52.00 -2.67 2.83
C THR A 97 51.52 -3.87 2.04
N SER A 98 51.85 -5.08 2.52
CA SER A 98 51.32 -6.34 1.99
C SER A 98 49.93 -6.66 2.58
N LEU A 99 49.19 -5.63 3.00
CA LEU A 99 47.89 -5.79 3.68
C LEU A 99 46.76 -5.59 2.66
N TRP A 100 45.69 -6.35 2.83
CA TRP A 100 44.45 -6.17 2.10
C TRP A 100 43.68 -4.98 2.68
N ILE A 101 43.14 -4.13 1.80
CA ILE A 101 42.38 -2.94 2.18
C ILE A 101 40.92 -3.14 1.76
N GLU A 102 40.02 -3.04 2.73
CA GLU A 102 38.57 -3.09 2.54
C GLU A 102 38.06 -1.73 2.06
N GLU A 103 37.28 -1.72 0.98
CA GLU A 103 36.50 -0.56 0.57
C GLU A 103 35.20 -0.47 1.40
N PRO A 104 34.52 0.69 1.41
CA PRO A 104 33.17 0.78 1.97
C PRO A 104 32.20 -0.21 1.31
N GLU A 105 31.15 -0.59 2.04
CA GLU A 105 30.06 -1.41 1.50
C GLU A 105 29.44 -0.77 0.25
N GLN A 106 29.17 -1.59 -0.78
CA GLN A 106 28.69 -1.12 -2.08
C GLN A 106 27.60 -2.04 -2.64
N THR A 107 26.44 -1.49 -3.02
CA THR A 107 25.33 -2.24 -3.66
C THR A 107 25.52 -2.45 -5.16
N GLY A 108 26.44 -1.72 -5.80
CA GLY A 108 26.68 -1.82 -7.25
C GLY A 108 27.06 -3.23 -7.72
N TYR A 109 27.72 -4.01 -6.87
CA TYR A 109 28.07 -5.41 -7.12
C TYR A 109 26.85 -6.33 -7.05
N HIS A 110 25.96 -6.13 -6.06
CA HIS A 110 24.66 -6.81 -5.98
C HIS A 110 23.81 -6.53 -7.22
N GLN A 111 23.69 -5.25 -7.59
CA GLN A 111 22.80 -4.82 -8.66
C GLN A 111 23.17 -5.44 -10.02
N GLN A 112 24.46 -5.69 -10.25
CA GLN A 112 24.92 -6.44 -11.42
C GLN A 112 24.44 -7.90 -11.43
N LEU A 113 24.15 -8.49 -10.27
CA LEU A 113 23.66 -9.85 -10.06
C LEU A 113 22.13 -9.92 -9.91
N ASN A 114 21.39 -8.87 -10.25
CA ASN A 114 19.93 -8.77 -10.04
C ASN A 114 19.47 -8.82 -8.57
N ILE A 115 20.41 -8.66 -7.63
CA ILE A 115 20.12 -8.44 -6.21
C ILE A 115 20.16 -6.92 -6.02
N HIS A 116 19.09 -6.29 -5.59
CA HIS A 116 19.15 -4.85 -5.31
C HIS A 116 19.98 -4.58 -4.06
N GLU A 117 19.73 -5.35 -3.00
CA GLU A 117 20.38 -5.19 -1.70
C GLU A 117 20.28 -6.46 -0.85
N ALA A 118 21.17 -6.58 0.14
CA ALA A 118 21.11 -7.59 1.20
C ALA A 118 20.83 -6.92 2.55
N ILE A 119 19.66 -7.18 3.13
CA ILE A 119 19.16 -6.54 4.35
C ILE A 119 19.39 -7.46 5.55
N ALA A 120 20.00 -6.94 6.61
CA ALA A 120 20.22 -7.70 7.83
C ALA A 120 18.89 -8.07 8.51
N ILE A 121 18.78 -9.31 8.98
CA ILE A 121 17.62 -9.82 9.70
C ILE A 121 18.02 -10.02 11.16
N ASP A 122 17.15 -9.59 12.09
CA ASP A 122 17.33 -9.87 13.51
C ASP A 122 17.11 -11.38 13.79
N PRO A 123 18.14 -12.11 14.27
CA PRO A 123 18.00 -13.52 14.58
C PRO A 123 17.27 -13.78 15.90
N SER A 124 17.04 -12.77 16.74
CA SER A 124 16.48 -12.95 18.09
C SER A 124 15.14 -13.73 18.15
N PRO A 125 14.22 -13.62 17.17
CA PRO A 125 12.97 -14.39 17.19
C PRO A 125 13.12 -15.85 16.73
N ILE A 126 14.26 -16.23 16.16
CA ILE A 126 14.48 -17.55 15.55
C ILE A 126 14.86 -18.54 16.66
N ALA A 127 14.02 -19.55 16.85
CA ALA A 127 14.26 -20.59 17.85
C ALA A 127 15.02 -21.79 17.28
N LYS A 128 14.78 -22.13 16.00
CA LYS A 128 15.43 -23.27 15.34
C LYS A 128 15.55 -23.10 13.84
N LEU A 129 16.40 -23.92 13.24
CA LEU A 129 16.56 -24.04 11.79
C LEU A 129 15.88 -25.32 11.28
N THR A 130 15.26 -25.25 10.10
CA THR A 130 14.67 -26.42 9.43
C THR A 130 14.98 -26.39 7.93
N ALA A 131 15.06 -27.56 7.30
CA ALA A 131 15.24 -27.64 5.85
C ALA A 131 13.92 -27.45 5.11
N ASN A 132 13.98 -26.80 3.95
CA ASN A 132 12.87 -26.82 3.00
C ASN A 132 12.83 -28.18 2.29
N MET A 133 11.68 -28.87 2.37
CA MET A 133 11.52 -30.21 1.80
C MET A 133 11.08 -30.21 0.34
N ASP A 134 10.82 -29.06 -0.26
CA ASP A 134 10.51 -28.94 -1.68
C ASP A 134 11.76 -29.19 -2.55
N ILE A 135 12.93 -28.81 -2.02
CA ILE A 135 14.26 -29.16 -2.53
C ILE A 135 15.06 -29.68 -1.32
N PRO A 136 15.06 -30.99 -1.03
CA PRO A 136 15.57 -31.55 0.23
C PRO A 136 17.11 -31.59 0.32
N LEU A 137 17.81 -30.66 -0.33
CA LEU A 137 19.27 -30.57 -0.40
C LEU A 137 19.95 -30.31 0.96
N PHE A 138 19.21 -29.72 1.91
CA PHE A 138 19.69 -29.39 3.26
C PHE A 138 19.10 -30.32 4.34
N ALA A 139 18.27 -31.31 3.99
CA ALA A 139 17.48 -32.08 4.94
C ALA A 139 18.30 -32.82 6.01
N ASP A 140 19.48 -33.33 5.63
CA ASP A 140 20.44 -34.01 6.51
C ASP A 140 21.65 -33.13 6.88
N LYS A 141 21.59 -31.82 6.56
CA LYS A 141 22.68 -30.85 6.76
C LYS A 141 22.36 -29.75 7.76
N ILE A 142 21.15 -29.72 8.32
CA ILE A 142 20.74 -28.66 9.27
C ILE A 142 21.65 -28.63 10.50
N ASP A 143 22.12 -29.78 10.97
CA ASP A 143 23.01 -29.87 12.15
C ASP A 143 24.41 -29.25 11.91
N LEU A 144 24.75 -28.89 10.66
CA LEU A 144 25.96 -28.12 10.34
C LEU A 144 25.84 -26.64 10.72
N PHE A 145 24.63 -26.17 11.03
CA PHE A 145 24.33 -24.76 11.23
C PHE A 145 23.76 -24.48 12.62
N THR A 146 24.14 -23.32 13.15
CA THR A 146 23.55 -22.69 14.34
C THR A 146 22.70 -21.50 13.91
N VAL A 147 21.82 -21.03 14.79
CA VAL A 147 21.11 -19.77 14.59
C VAL A 147 22.13 -18.63 14.70
N GLU A 148 22.35 -17.92 13.59
CA GLU A 148 23.34 -16.85 13.45
C GLU A 148 22.68 -15.61 12.80
N PRO A 149 23.25 -14.40 12.95
CA PRO A 149 22.82 -13.25 12.16
C PRO A 149 22.84 -13.56 10.65
N THR A 150 21.77 -13.17 9.96
CA THR A 150 21.58 -13.50 8.54
C THR A 150 21.06 -12.32 7.72
N TYR A 151 20.97 -12.49 6.41
CA TYR A 151 20.54 -11.46 5.47
C TYR A 151 19.43 -11.97 4.55
N GLY A 152 18.39 -11.15 4.38
CA GLY A 152 17.38 -11.29 3.34
C GLY A 152 17.82 -10.60 2.05
N LEU A 153 17.49 -11.19 0.90
CA LEU A 153 17.85 -10.63 -0.40
C LEU A 153 16.66 -9.89 -1.01
N VAL A 154 16.88 -8.62 -1.35
CA VAL A 154 15.96 -7.86 -2.18
C VAL A 154 16.32 -8.13 -3.63
N LEU A 155 15.36 -8.60 -4.42
CA LEU A 155 15.57 -8.93 -5.82
C LEU A 155 14.96 -7.88 -6.75
N HIS A 156 15.66 -7.62 -7.86
CA HIS A 156 15.15 -6.84 -8.99
C HIS A 156 15.52 -7.61 -10.26
N VAL A 157 14.83 -8.73 -10.50
CA VAL A 157 15.25 -9.72 -11.51
C VAL A 157 14.99 -9.26 -12.94
N THR A 158 14.15 -8.25 -13.13
CA THR A 158 13.79 -7.72 -14.44
C THR A 158 13.77 -6.19 -14.45
N LYS A 159 14.09 -5.61 -15.61
CA LYS A 159 14.00 -4.17 -15.90
C LYS A 159 13.14 -3.90 -17.14
N VAL A 160 12.44 -4.93 -17.63
CA VAL A 160 11.62 -4.89 -18.85
C VAL A 160 10.15 -4.94 -18.47
N ASP A 161 9.32 -4.25 -19.23
CA ASP A 161 7.87 -4.24 -19.10
C ASP A 161 7.22 -5.25 -20.06
N ASP A 162 6.42 -6.18 -19.55
CA ASP A 162 5.68 -7.17 -20.37
C ASP A 162 4.50 -6.54 -21.14
N GLN A 163 3.95 -5.42 -20.66
CA GLN A 163 2.80 -4.70 -21.23
C GLN A 163 3.11 -3.20 -21.33
N PRO A 164 4.01 -2.79 -22.25
CA PRO A 164 4.39 -1.38 -22.40
C PRO A 164 3.18 -0.47 -22.57
N GLY A 165 3.11 0.58 -21.75
CA GLY A 165 2.02 1.56 -21.76
C GLY A 165 0.91 1.27 -20.74
N GLN A 166 0.94 0.13 -20.05
CA GLN A 166 0.09 -0.15 -18.90
C GLN A 166 0.93 -0.04 -17.62
N LEU A 167 0.81 1.09 -16.93
CA LEU A 167 1.53 1.31 -15.67
C LEU A 167 1.18 0.21 -14.65
N GLY A 168 2.17 -0.24 -13.88
CA GLY A 168 2.01 -1.34 -12.94
C GLY A 168 2.13 -2.72 -13.60
N SER A 169 2.53 -2.81 -14.86
CA SER A 169 2.84 -4.09 -15.48
C SER A 169 4.09 -4.73 -14.87
N SER A 170 4.08 -6.06 -14.78
CA SER A 170 5.25 -6.84 -14.39
C SER A 170 6.22 -7.01 -15.56
N GLY A 171 7.39 -7.57 -15.29
CA GLY A 171 8.36 -7.99 -16.29
C GLY A 171 8.58 -9.50 -16.34
N PRO A 172 9.53 -9.94 -17.18
CA PRO A 172 9.90 -11.35 -17.30
C PRO A 172 10.31 -12.01 -15.98
N MET A 173 9.99 -13.31 -15.84
CA MET A 173 10.41 -14.14 -14.71
C MET A 173 11.81 -14.69 -14.97
N ASP A 174 12.82 -13.84 -14.79
CA ASP A 174 14.20 -14.15 -15.16
C ASP A 174 14.94 -15.03 -14.13
N ALA A 175 14.51 -15.01 -12.87
CA ALA A 175 15.04 -15.87 -11.83
C ALA A 175 13.98 -16.24 -10.79
N HIS A 176 14.16 -17.39 -10.14
CA HIS A 176 13.37 -17.84 -9.01
C HIS A 176 14.26 -17.94 -7.78
N ILE A 177 13.71 -17.57 -6.61
CA ILE A 177 14.36 -17.75 -5.31
C ILE A 177 13.57 -18.76 -4.49
N VAL A 178 14.28 -19.70 -3.87
CA VAL A 178 13.69 -20.76 -3.04
C VAL A 178 14.50 -20.87 -1.74
N PRO A 179 13.88 -20.84 -0.56
CA PRO A 179 14.60 -21.06 0.68
C PRO A 179 15.03 -22.53 0.75
N LEU A 180 16.28 -22.79 1.12
CA LEU A 180 16.82 -24.13 1.38
C LEU A 180 16.83 -24.43 2.88
N MET A 181 17.08 -23.40 3.69
CA MET A 181 17.06 -23.43 5.15
C MET A 181 16.19 -22.29 5.66
N LEU A 182 15.33 -22.59 6.62
CA LEU A 182 14.36 -21.68 7.22
C LEU A 182 14.68 -21.49 8.70
N GLY A 183 14.68 -20.24 9.15
CA GLY A 183 14.65 -19.86 10.57
C GLY A 183 13.21 -19.77 11.05
N VAL A 184 12.87 -20.57 12.06
CA VAL A 184 11.49 -20.74 12.53
C VAL A 184 11.35 -20.21 13.96
N THR A 185 10.31 -19.42 14.20
CA THR A 185 9.97 -18.91 15.54
C THR A 185 9.28 -19.98 16.39
N GLU A 186 9.42 -19.85 17.71
CA GLU A 186 8.62 -20.55 18.70
C GLU A 186 7.49 -19.67 19.24
N GLY A 187 6.38 -20.28 19.66
CA GLY A 187 5.22 -19.58 20.21
C GLY A 187 3.91 -20.27 19.87
N LYS A 188 2.78 -19.63 20.20
CA LYS A 188 1.42 -20.11 19.83
C LYS A 188 1.27 -20.28 18.32
N VAL A 189 1.99 -19.45 17.56
CA VAL A 189 2.02 -19.40 16.11
C VAL A 189 3.49 -19.47 15.66
N SER A 190 3.94 -20.64 15.20
CA SER A 190 5.28 -20.81 14.59
C SER A 190 5.35 -20.18 13.18
N ARG A 191 6.31 -19.28 12.95
CA ARG A 191 6.44 -18.49 11.72
C ARG A 191 7.80 -18.73 11.07
N GLU A 192 7.85 -18.67 9.74
CA GLU A 192 9.09 -18.71 8.97
C GLU A 192 9.66 -17.28 8.90
N ALA A 193 10.59 -16.94 9.80
CA ALA A 193 11.03 -15.56 10.00
C ALA A 193 12.25 -15.15 9.15
N ALA A 194 13.03 -16.11 8.65
CA ALA A 194 14.22 -15.84 7.83
C ALA A 194 14.58 -17.05 6.96
N ALA A 195 15.30 -16.82 5.87
CA ALA A 195 15.88 -17.88 5.04
C ALA A 195 17.41 -17.76 5.01
N PRO A 196 18.14 -18.34 5.99
CA PRO A 196 19.58 -18.15 6.05
C PRO A 196 20.36 -18.87 4.93
N ALA A 197 19.73 -19.78 4.21
CA ALA A 197 20.26 -20.31 2.96
C ALA A 197 19.17 -20.31 1.87
N VAL A 198 19.50 -19.78 0.70
CA VAL A 198 18.59 -19.70 -0.45
C VAL A 198 19.24 -20.26 -1.72
N LEU A 199 18.39 -20.77 -2.61
CA LEU A 199 18.71 -21.13 -3.98
C LEU A 199 18.16 -20.06 -4.92
N ILE A 200 19.01 -19.47 -5.75
CA ILE A 200 18.58 -18.66 -6.90
C ILE A 200 18.82 -19.47 -8.17
N GLU A 201 17.74 -19.72 -8.90
CA GLU A 201 17.79 -20.34 -10.23
C GLU A 201 17.49 -19.28 -11.29
N ASN A 202 18.51 -18.92 -12.07
CA ASN A 202 18.39 -17.98 -13.17
C ASN A 202 17.87 -18.71 -14.41
N THR A 203 16.57 -18.61 -14.68
CA THR A 203 15.95 -19.30 -15.80
C THR A 203 16.11 -18.53 -17.11
N LYS A 204 16.15 -17.20 -17.08
CA LYS A 204 16.23 -16.35 -18.28
C LYS A 204 17.17 -15.17 -18.01
N GLY A 205 17.29 -14.27 -18.98
CA GLY A 205 18.15 -13.07 -18.88
C GLY A 205 19.66 -13.38 -18.91
N ALA A 206 20.45 -12.46 -18.36
CA ALA A 206 21.92 -12.44 -18.49
C ALA A 206 22.64 -13.61 -17.80
N PHE A 207 21.95 -14.35 -16.93
CA PHE A 207 22.51 -15.43 -16.11
C PHE A 207 21.87 -16.80 -16.41
N THR A 208 21.16 -16.91 -17.54
CA THR A 208 20.37 -18.09 -17.94
C THR A 208 21.13 -19.41 -17.71
N GLY A 209 20.52 -20.31 -16.94
CA GLY A 209 21.08 -21.62 -16.58
C GLY A 209 21.90 -21.64 -15.29
N GLY A 210 22.25 -20.48 -14.74
CA GLY A 210 23.03 -20.34 -13.52
C GLY A 210 22.23 -20.71 -12.26
N ARG A 211 22.86 -21.49 -11.39
CA ARG A 211 22.31 -21.95 -10.12
C ARG A 211 23.20 -21.49 -8.97
N TRP A 212 22.65 -20.68 -8.06
CA TRP A 212 23.41 -20.06 -6.98
C TRP A 212 22.85 -20.48 -5.62
N ILE A 213 23.66 -21.14 -4.81
CA ILE A 213 23.38 -21.38 -3.40
C ILE A 213 24.06 -20.29 -2.60
N LEU A 214 23.29 -19.54 -1.82
CA LEU A 214 23.77 -18.43 -1.00
C LEU A 214 23.45 -18.75 0.46
N VAL A 215 24.48 -19.00 1.27
CA VAL A 215 24.38 -19.16 2.73
C VAL A 215 24.67 -17.80 3.35
N ASN A 216 23.59 -17.07 3.63
CA ASN A 216 23.57 -15.68 4.06
C ASN A 216 23.88 -15.49 5.54
N GLN A 217 24.41 -16.49 6.24
CA GLN A 217 24.87 -16.39 7.62
C GLN A 217 26.36 -16.74 7.74
N GLN A 218 26.99 -16.29 8.84
CA GLN A 218 28.37 -16.66 9.13
C GLN A 218 28.46 -18.16 9.47
N LEU A 219 29.61 -18.77 9.15
CA LEU A 219 29.88 -20.16 9.51
C LEU A 219 30.47 -20.25 10.91
N SER A 220 29.98 -21.20 11.71
CA SER A 220 30.52 -21.51 13.03
C SER A 220 31.52 -22.68 12.94
N PRO A 221 32.31 -22.97 14.00
CA PRO A 221 33.22 -24.11 14.01
C PRO A 221 32.51 -25.46 13.77
N ALA A 222 31.21 -25.57 14.08
CA ALA A 222 30.42 -26.78 13.86
C ALA A 222 30.39 -27.20 12.38
N PHE A 223 30.40 -26.24 11.45
CA PHE A 223 30.40 -26.50 10.02
C PHE A 223 31.64 -27.27 9.56
N TRP A 224 32.80 -26.98 10.14
CA TRP A 224 34.09 -27.57 9.74
C TRP A 224 34.40 -28.90 10.45
N HIS A 225 33.61 -29.27 11.45
CA HIS A 225 33.84 -30.46 12.26
C HIS A 225 33.66 -31.76 11.47
N ASP A 226 34.53 -32.75 11.68
CA ASP A 226 34.50 -34.10 11.09
C ASP A 226 34.39 -34.19 9.55
N GLY A 227 34.68 -33.11 8.82
CA GLY A 227 34.64 -33.08 7.35
C GLY A 227 33.24 -33.02 6.73
N ALA A 228 32.17 -33.01 7.52
CA ALA A 228 30.80 -33.03 7.03
C ALA A 228 30.42 -31.78 6.22
N GLY A 229 30.90 -30.59 6.62
CA GLY A 229 30.73 -29.36 5.83
C GLY A 229 31.48 -29.40 4.50
N ILE A 230 32.61 -30.11 4.41
CA ILE A 230 33.34 -30.28 3.15
C ILE A 230 32.55 -31.15 2.18
N ASP A 231 31.99 -32.25 2.66
CA ASP A 231 31.13 -33.12 1.86
C ASP A 231 29.90 -32.35 1.35
N ALA A 232 29.30 -31.51 2.19
CA ALA A 232 28.20 -30.63 1.79
C ALA A 232 28.62 -29.61 0.72
N LEU A 233 29.78 -28.95 0.86
CA LEU A 233 30.29 -28.02 -0.15
C LEU A 233 30.50 -28.70 -1.51
N LEU A 234 31.06 -29.91 -1.53
CA LEU A 234 31.28 -30.67 -2.76
C LEU A 234 29.95 -31.12 -3.38
N GLU A 235 28.97 -31.52 -2.57
CA GLU A 235 27.62 -31.85 -3.00
C GLU A 235 26.92 -30.64 -3.63
N TRP A 236 26.93 -29.49 -2.95
CA TRP A 236 26.35 -28.23 -3.43
C TRP A 236 27.06 -27.73 -4.70
N SER A 237 28.37 -27.92 -4.77
CA SER A 237 29.16 -27.57 -5.95
C SER A 237 28.79 -28.43 -7.16
N ARG A 238 28.61 -29.74 -6.95
CA ARG A 238 28.07 -30.64 -7.96
C ARG A 238 26.66 -30.22 -8.37
N TYR A 239 25.78 -29.97 -7.40
CA TYR A 239 24.38 -29.58 -7.64
C TYR A 239 24.28 -28.30 -8.48
N THR A 240 25.10 -27.29 -8.18
CA THR A 240 25.14 -26.03 -8.94
C THR A 240 25.76 -26.18 -10.34
N SER A 241 26.73 -27.10 -10.51
CA SER A 241 27.34 -27.39 -11.82
C SER A 241 26.39 -28.04 -12.83
N LEU A 242 25.29 -28.66 -12.37
CA LEU A 242 24.30 -29.29 -13.25
C LEU A 242 23.48 -28.27 -14.05
N GLY A 243 23.49 -27.00 -13.64
CA GLY A 243 22.66 -25.93 -14.19
C GLY A 243 21.18 -26.06 -13.80
N VAL A 244 20.35 -25.18 -14.34
CA VAL A 244 18.91 -25.14 -14.06
C VAL A 244 18.14 -26.08 -14.99
N THR A 245 17.27 -26.91 -14.41
CA THR A 245 16.15 -27.53 -15.13
C THR A 245 14.86 -26.86 -14.68
N GLU A 246 14.28 -26.02 -15.53
CA GLU A 246 13.00 -25.36 -15.23
C GLU A 246 11.88 -26.39 -15.37
N LEU A 247 11.10 -26.57 -14.31
CA LEU A 247 9.99 -27.54 -14.23
C LEU A 247 8.70 -26.83 -13.89
N TRP A 248 7.66 -27.07 -14.67
CA TRP A 248 6.30 -26.60 -14.37
C TRP A 248 5.32 -27.77 -14.34
N LEU A 249 4.56 -27.88 -13.27
CA LEU A 249 3.36 -28.70 -13.19
C LEU A 249 2.14 -27.79 -13.34
N LYS A 250 1.32 -28.03 -14.36
CA LYS A 250 0.14 -27.21 -14.65
C LYS A 250 -1.09 -28.07 -14.85
N THR A 251 -2.26 -27.50 -14.59
CA THR A 251 -3.55 -28.01 -15.06
C THR A 251 -4.04 -27.12 -16.20
N ASN A 252 -4.91 -27.62 -17.08
CA ASN A 252 -5.47 -26.79 -18.16
C ASN A 252 -6.27 -25.60 -17.61
N TYR A 253 -7.01 -25.80 -16.51
CA TYR A 253 -7.79 -24.77 -15.82
C TYR A 253 -7.52 -24.79 -14.31
N ALA A 254 -7.81 -23.68 -13.63
CA ALA A 254 -7.82 -23.57 -12.18
C ALA A 254 -9.14 -24.04 -11.55
N SER A 255 -10.24 -23.98 -12.32
CA SER A 255 -11.54 -24.53 -11.97
C SER A 255 -12.08 -25.39 -13.11
N TYR A 256 -12.75 -26.49 -12.78
CA TYR A 256 -13.35 -27.43 -13.71
C TYR A 256 -14.83 -27.59 -13.39
N GLU A 257 -15.67 -27.73 -14.41
CA GLU A 257 -17.07 -28.06 -14.19
C GLU A 257 -17.19 -29.54 -13.74
N PRO A 258 -18.15 -29.89 -12.86
CA PRO A 258 -18.39 -31.28 -12.51
C PRO A 258 -18.58 -32.17 -13.76
N GLY A 259 -17.83 -33.25 -13.85
CA GLY A 259 -17.78 -34.15 -15.00
C GLY A 259 -16.67 -33.85 -16.02
N ASP A 260 -16.02 -32.69 -15.96
CA ASP A 260 -14.82 -32.40 -16.75
C ASP A 260 -13.71 -33.41 -16.44
N LYS A 261 -12.80 -33.61 -17.41
CA LYS A 261 -11.57 -34.39 -17.22
C LYS A 261 -10.37 -33.47 -17.08
N VAL A 262 -9.59 -33.70 -16.03
CA VAL A 262 -8.36 -32.94 -15.78
C VAL A 262 -7.25 -33.47 -16.69
N THR A 263 -6.54 -32.54 -17.32
CA THR A 263 -5.25 -32.83 -17.93
C THR A 263 -4.17 -32.12 -17.12
N THR A 264 -3.20 -32.87 -16.63
CA THR A 264 -1.98 -32.29 -16.08
C THR A 264 -0.95 -32.18 -17.19
N SER A 265 -0.17 -31.09 -17.18
CA SER A 265 0.92 -30.84 -18.11
C SER A 265 2.19 -30.62 -17.32
N LEU A 266 3.19 -31.46 -17.56
CA LEU A 266 4.56 -31.27 -17.11
C LEU A 266 5.33 -30.58 -18.24
N GLN A 267 5.91 -29.42 -17.95
CA GLN A 267 6.80 -28.72 -18.85
C GLN A 267 8.20 -28.77 -18.26
N LEU A 268 9.19 -29.08 -19.08
CA LEU A 268 10.56 -29.14 -18.62
C LEU A 268 11.53 -28.66 -19.69
N GLN A 269 12.54 -27.91 -19.25
CA GLN A 269 13.61 -27.43 -20.11
C GLN A 269 14.91 -27.36 -19.32
N LYS A 270 15.99 -27.89 -19.89
CA LYS A 270 17.35 -27.71 -19.39
C LYS A 270 17.91 -26.41 -19.92
N LEU A 271 18.31 -25.52 -19.02
CA LEU A 271 18.79 -24.17 -19.32
C LEU A 271 20.31 -24.08 -19.07
N GLY A 272 21.00 -23.17 -19.76
CA GLY A 272 22.44 -22.99 -19.64
C GLY A 272 23.28 -23.74 -20.68
N SER A 273 24.56 -23.98 -20.36
CA SER A 273 25.57 -24.45 -21.34
C SER A 273 25.23 -25.80 -21.99
N ARG A 274 25.48 -25.90 -23.31
CA ARG A 274 25.21 -27.09 -24.14
C ARG A 274 26.05 -28.33 -23.80
N SER A 275 27.01 -28.19 -22.88
CA SER A 275 27.91 -29.26 -22.45
C SER A 275 27.32 -30.18 -21.37
N GLY A 276 26.21 -29.79 -20.73
CA GLY A 276 25.54 -30.62 -19.74
C GLY A 276 24.80 -31.79 -20.39
N ALA A 277 25.02 -33.02 -19.90
CA ALA A 277 24.26 -34.18 -20.37
C ALA A 277 22.76 -34.02 -20.09
N ASN A 278 21.90 -34.44 -21.02
CA ASN A 278 20.47 -34.51 -20.75
C ASN A 278 20.21 -35.52 -19.63
N ALA A 279 19.32 -35.16 -18.71
CA ALA A 279 18.95 -36.03 -17.59
C ALA A 279 17.51 -36.53 -17.77
N GLU A 280 17.29 -37.82 -17.58
CA GLU A 280 15.92 -38.34 -17.49
C GLU A 280 15.35 -38.03 -16.10
N TRP A 281 14.12 -37.54 -16.09
CA TRP A 281 13.35 -37.25 -14.88
C TRP A 281 12.17 -38.21 -14.78
N THR A 282 11.98 -38.78 -13.59
CA THR A 282 10.80 -39.58 -13.23
C THR A 282 9.88 -38.72 -12.36
N PHE A 283 8.61 -38.61 -12.76
CA PHE A 283 7.59 -37.81 -12.11
C PHE A 283 6.51 -38.73 -11.54
N THR A 284 6.43 -38.82 -10.21
CA THR A 284 5.39 -39.55 -9.49
C THR A 284 4.29 -38.58 -9.09
N LEU A 285 3.14 -38.67 -9.76
CA LEU A 285 1.98 -37.79 -9.58
C LEU A 285 0.94 -38.45 -8.68
N LYS A 286 0.40 -37.70 -7.71
CA LYS A 286 -0.74 -38.08 -6.88
C LYS A 286 -1.81 -37.01 -6.96
N LEU A 287 -3.01 -37.36 -7.39
CA LEU A 287 -4.18 -36.48 -7.30
C LEU A 287 -4.90 -36.77 -5.99
N LYS A 288 -5.04 -35.74 -5.17
CA LYS A 288 -5.75 -35.76 -3.88
C LYS A 288 -6.97 -34.85 -3.95
N LYS A 289 -8.09 -35.30 -3.41
CA LYS A 289 -9.32 -34.49 -3.21
C LYS A 289 -9.45 -34.16 -1.72
N ALA A 290 -9.73 -32.90 -1.39
CA ALA A 290 -10.07 -32.54 -0.02
C ALA A 290 -11.37 -33.23 0.40
N ASN A 291 -11.41 -33.75 1.63
CA ASN A 291 -12.59 -34.40 2.20
C ASN A 291 -13.73 -33.39 2.44
N ASN A 292 -13.41 -32.09 2.52
CA ASN A 292 -14.37 -31.00 2.63
C ASN A 292 -13.86 -29.74 1.91
N SER A 293 -14.77 -28.96 1.33
CA SER A 293 -14.50 -27.66 0.70
C SER A 293 -14.02 -26.60 1.72
N THR A 294 -14.37 -26.73 3.00
CA THR A 294 -13.86 -25.87 4.08
C THR A 294 -12.44 -26.25 4.50
N GLY A 295 -11.58 -25.25 4.69
CA GLY A 295 -10.25 -25.39 5.28
C GLY A 295 -10.38 -25.39 6.80
N MET A 296 -10.76 -26.52 7.39
CA MET A 296 -11.04 -26.62 8.84
C MET A 296 -9.90 -26.12 9.73
N ILE A 297 -8.66 -26.23 9.26
CA ILE A 297 -7.48 -25.70 9.93
C ILE A 297 -6.73 -24.84 8.91
N ALA A 298 -6.44 -23.60 9.29
CA ALA A 298 -5.57 -22.70 8.54
C ALA A 298 -4.10 -23.13 8.74
N ASP A 299 -3.73 -24.27 8.16
CA ASP A 299 -2.38 -24.83 8.15
C ASP A 299 -1.67 -24.34 6.88
N PRO A 300 -0.72 -23.40 6.97
CA PRO A 300 0.05 -22.93 5.83
C PRO A 300 1.18 -23.89 5.43
N SER A 301 1.26 -25.09 6.03
CA SER A 301 2.21 -26.08 5.55
C SER A 301 1.81 -26.57 4.17
N PHE A 302 2.79 -26.73 3.28
CA PHE A 302 2.59 -27.25 1.93
C PHE A 302 2.44 -28.79 1.92
N SER A 303 1.65 -29.30 2.89
CA SER A 303 1.50 -30.71 3.23
C SER A 303 0.02 -31.10 3.33
N TYR A 304 -0.40 -32.00 2.45
CA TYR A 304 -1.79 -32.44 2.34
C TYR A 304 -1.96 -33.83 2.96
N LYS A 305 -2.37 -33.85 4.23
CA LYS A 305 -2.46 -35.06 5.09
C LYS A 305 -3.63 -35.95 4.73
N ASP A 306 -3.47 -37.27 4.90
CA ASP A 306 -4.44 -38.29 4.47
C ASP A 306 -5.76 -38.30 5.26
N ASP A 307 -5.81 -37.68 6.44
CA ASP A 307 -7.03 -37.48 7.23
C ASP A 307 -7.93 -36.37 6.67
N GLN A 308 -7.34 -35.42 5.95
CA GLN A 308 -8.03 -34.28 5.33
C GLN A 308 -8.20 -34.44 3.82
N PHE A 309 -7.40 -35.30 3.19
CA PHE A 309 -7.38 -35.51 1.75
C PHE A 309 -7.43 -36.99 1.39
N THR A 310 -8.25 -37.33 0.40
CA THR A 310 -8.31 -38.67 -0.17
C THR A 310 -7.52 -38.71 -1.48
N THR A 311 -6.54 -39.62 -1.60
CA THR A 311 -5.85 -39.88 -2.87
C THR A 311 -6.81 -40.60 -3.82
N VAL A 312 -7.16 -39.95 -4.94
CA VAL A 312 -8.11 -40.50 -5.91
C VAL A 312 -7.40 -41.08 -7.14
N TRP A 313 -6.19 -40.62 -7.46
CA TRP A 313 -5.39 -41.16 -8.57
C TRP A 313 -3.90 -41.07 -8.27
N GLN A 314 -3.13 -42.00 -8.82
CA GLN A 314 -1.68 -41.96 -8.84
C GLN A 314 -1.17 -42.44 -10.20
N GLY A 315 -0.07 -41.85 -10.67
CA GLY A 315 0.61 -42.28 -11.88
C GLY A 315 2.08 -41.91 -11.86
N GLU A 316 2.82 -42.47 -12.80
CA GLU A 316 4.23 -42.19 -13.02
C GLU A 316 4.45 -41.88 -14.50
N THR A 317 5.29 -40.90 -14.80
CA THR A 317 5.78 -40.67 -16.16
C THR A 317 7.25 -40.30 -16.14
N LYS A 318 7.94 -40.57 -17.24
CA LYS A 318 9.34 -40.24 -17.43
C LYS A 318 9.52 -39.30 -18.61
N GLN A 319 10.47 -38.38 -18.50
CA GLN A 319 10.77 -37.47 -19.59
C GLN A 319 12.23 -37.00 -19.52
N LEU A 320 12.86 -36.94 -20.69
CA LEU A 320 14.22 -36.44 -20.83
C LEU A 320 14.23 -34.91 -20.84
N ALA A 321 14.99 -34.29 -19.93
CA ALA A 321 15.27 -32.87 -19.95
C ALA A 321 16.29 -32.52 -21.03
N SER A 322 15.85 -31.72 -22.00
CA SER A 322 16.64 -31.25 -23.13
C SER A 322 16.69 -29.73 -23.15
N HIS A 323 17.55 -29.16 -24.00
CA HIS A 323 17.61 -27.71 -24.22
C HIS A 323 16.35 -27.14 -24.88
N GLU A 324 15.59 -27.98 -25.59
CA GLU A 324 14.28 -27.61 -26.11
C GLU A 324 13.20 -27.90 -25.07
N LEU A 325 12.18 -27.04 -25.04
CA LEU A 325 11.04 -27.18 -24.15
C LEU A 325 10.26 -28.46 -24.46
N GLY A 326 10.23 -29.38 -23.49
CA GLY A 326 9.51 -30.63 -23.57
C GLY A 326 8.16 -30.56 -22.84
N PHE A 327 7.18 -31.30 -23.35
CA PHE A 327 5.84 -31.40 -22.76
C PHE A 327 5.43 -32.86 -22.56
N VAL A 328 4.93 -33.17 -21.37
CA VAL A 328 4.18 -34.41 -21.09
C VAL A 328 2.80 -34.04 -20.59
N ARG A 329 1.77 -34.59 -21.23
CA ARG A 329 0.37 -34.37 -20.84
C ARG A 329 -0.24 -35.69 -20.37
N ASN A 330 -0.78 -35.68 -19.15
CA ASN A 330 -1.49 -36.83 -18.59
C ASN A 330 -2.97 -36.47 -18.48
N SER A 331 -3.81 -37.14 -19.27
CA SER A 331 -5.26 -37.08 -19.09
C SER A 331 -5.63 -37.98 -17.92
N LEU A 332 -6.11 -37.40 -16.83
CA LEU A 332 -6.50 -38.17 -15.65
C LEU A 332 -7.85 -38.87 -15.94
N PRO A 333 -7.99 -40.17 -15.67
CA PRO A 333 -9.19 -40.93 -16.02
C PRO A 333 -10.38 -40.68 -15.07
N ILE A 334 -10.27 -39.70 -14.17
CA ILE A 334 -11.24 -39.42 -13.12
C ILE A 334 -12.03 -38.16 -13.49
N PRO A 335 -13.37 -38.23 -13.57
CA PRO A 335 -14.20 -37.04 -13.72
C PRO A 335 -14.11 -36.18 -12.46
N VAL A 336 -14.03 -34.86 -12.63
CA VAL A 336 -14.01 -33.92 -11.50
C VAL A 336 -15.37 -33.90 -10.81
N GLU A 337 -15.37 -33.93 -9.49
CA GLU A 337 -16.54 -33.67 -8.66
C GLU A 337 -16.37 -32.29 -8.00
N THR A 338 -17.41 -31.79 -7.34
CA THR A 338 -17.30 -30.55 -6.56
C THR A 338 -16.25 -30.69 -5.45
N GLY A 339 -15.50 -29.61 -5.20
CA GLY A 339 -14.53 -29.51 -4.11
C GLY A 339 -13.09 -29.22 -4.55
N PHE A 340 -12.19 -29.13 -3.57
CA PHE A 340 -10.79 -28.76 -3.79
C PHE A 340 -9.91 -29.97 -4.10
N TYR A 341 -8.99 -29.82 -5.07
CA TYR A 341 -8.05 -30.86 -5.49
C TYR A 341 -6.60 -30.34 -5.52
N ILE A 342 -5.67 -31.25 -5.25
CA ILE A 342 -4.23 -31.03 -5.35
C ILE A 342 -3.61 -32.15 -6.19
N VAL A 343 -2.73 -31.78 -7.11
CA VAL A 343 -1.78 -32.68 -7.74
C VAL A 343 -0.43 -32.50 -7.05
N GLU A 344 0.02 -33.50 -6.31
CA GLU A 344 1.39 -33.57 -5.79
C GLU A 344 2.28 -34.32 -6.78
N CYS A 345 3.48 -33.81 -7.03
CA CYS A 345 4.47 -34.44 -7.90
C CYS A 345 5.81 -34.53 -7.19
N GLU A 346 6.33 -35.75 -7.04
CA GLU A 346 7.73 -35.98 -6.71
C GLU A 346 8.50 -36.22 -8.01
N ALA A 347 9.42 -35.31 -8.33
CA ALA A 347 10.24 -35.35 -9.54
C ALA A 347 11.67 -35.72 -9.16
N VAL A 348 12.20 -36.82 -9.73
CA VAL A 348 13.55 -37.32 -9.43
C VAL A 348 14.34 -37.44 -10.74
N SER A 349 15.47 -36.74 -10.80
CA SER A 349 16.44 -36.81 -11.89
C SER A 349 17.38 -38.00 -11.74
N THR A 350 17.81 -38.55 -12.87
CA THR A 350 18.92 -39.51 -12.96
C THR A 350 20.25 -38.96 -12.41
N ASP A 351 20.40 -37.64 -12.30
CA ASP A 351 21.55 -36.99 -11.65
C ASP A 351 21.42 -36.90 -10.11
N GLY A 352 20.32 -37.41 -9.55
CA GLY A 352 20.02 -37.44 -8.10
C GLY A 352 19.25 -36.23 -7.57
N GLU A 353 18.95 -35.23 -8.41
CA GLU A 353 18.13 -34.08 -8.02
C GLU A 353 16.69 -34.50 -7.76
N THR A 354 16.12 -34.03 -6.64
CA THR A 354 14.72 -34.26 -6.27
C THR A 354 13.99 -32.95 -6.08
N ARG A 355 12.78 -32.84 -6.63
CA ARG A 355 11.88 -31.72 -6.41
C ARG A 355 10.48 -32.18 -6.05
N ARG A 356 9.80 -31.42 -5.20
CA ARG A 356 8.36 -31.59 -4.95
C ARG A 356 7.59 -30.41 -5.52
N LEU A 357 6.71 -30.68 -6.48
CA LEU A 357 5.84 -29.68 -7.10
C LEU A 357 4.41 -29.93 -6.67
N ARG A 358 3.62 -28.87 -6.47
CA ARG A 358 2.16 -29.00 -6.31
C ARG A 358 1.43 -28.03 -7.23
N GLN A 359 0.29 -28.49 -7.73
CA GLN A 359 -0.65 -27.70 -8.50
C GLN A 359 -2.06 -27.95 -7.95
N GLY A 360 -2.77 -26.89 -7.61
CA GLY A 360 -4.15 -27.00 -7.13
C GLY A 360 -5.17 -26.64 -8.20
N PHE A 361 -6.39 -27.15 -8.05
CA PHE A 361 -7.56 -26.70 -8.81
C PHE A 361 -8.85 -26.99 -8.03
N TRP A 362 -9.95 -26.37 -8.43
CA TRP A 362 -11.30 -26.66 -7.93
C TRP A 362 -12.11 -27.46 -8.95
N GLY A 363 -12.93 -28.38 -8.46
CA GLY A 363 -14.20 -28.67 -9.11
C GLY A 363 -15.22 -27.65 -8.62
N MET A 364 -15.84 -26.92 -9.55
CA MET A 364 -16.72 -25.79 -9.26
C MET A 364 -17.77 -26.15 -8.20
N ASP A 365 -17.72 -25.48 -7.05
CA ASP A 365 -18.60 -25.73 -5.90
C ASP A 365 -19.50 -24.51 -5.68
N THR A 366 -20.54 -24.39 -6.51
CA THR A 366 -21.46 -23.25 -6.47
C THR A 366 -22.26 -23.21 -5.17
N GLU A 367 -22.65 -24.36 -4.63
CA GLU A 367 -23.37 -24.45 -3.36
C GLU A 367 -22.52 -23.88 -2.22
N TRP A 368 -21.21 -24.16 -2.19
CA TRP A 368 -20.28 -23.59 -1.21
C TRP A 368 -20.17 -22.06 -1.30
N LEU A 369 -20.09 -21.52 -2.52
CA LEU A 369 -20.05 -20.06 -2.74
C LEU A 369 -21.32 -19.35 -2.23
N GLN A 370 -22.47 -20.04 -2.26
CA GLN A 370 -23.77 -19.50 -1.82
C GLN A 370 -23.97 -19.51 -0.30
N GLN A 371 -23.15 -20.22 0.48
CA GLN A 371 -23.34 -20.34 1.92
C GLN A 371 -23.02 -19.03 2.67
N GLY A 372 -23.80 -18.71 3.70
CA GLY A 372 -23.63 -17.49 4.50
C GLY A 372 -24.34 -16.27 3.89
N GLU A 373 -23.96 -15.07 4.32
CA GLU A 373 -24.57 -13.81 3.85
C GLU A 373 -23.56 -12.96 3.08
N MET A 374 -24.02 -12.17 2.11
CA MET A 374 -23.19 -11.14 1.49
C MET A 374 -22.81 -10.08 2.52
N ILE A 375 -21.59 -9.54 2.41
CA ILE A 375 -21.17 -8.40 3.22
C ILE A 375 -22.11 -7.19 2.98
N SER A 376 -22.38 -6.43 4.03
CA SER A 376 -23.17 -5.21 4.00
C SER A 376 -22.45 -4.11 4.77
N VAL A 377 -22.99 -2.89 4.74
CA VAL A 377 -22.43 -1.72 5.43
C VAL A 377 -23.51 -0.96 6.17
N ASP A 378 -23.13 -0.32 7.28
CA ASP A 378 -23.89 0.78 7.87
C ASP A 378 -23.17 2.12 7.60
N ARG A 379 -23.39 3.13 8.45
CA ARG A 379 -22.73 4.44 8.36
C ARG A 379 -21.20 4.37 8.51
N ASP A 380 -20.68 3.46 9.33
CA ASP A 380 -19.27 3.47 9.73
C ASP A 380 -18.53 2.17 9.41
N TYR A 381 -19.21 1.01 9.38
CA TYR A 381 -18.57 -0.30 9.39
C TYR A 381 -19.21 -1.30 8.44
N PHE A 382 -18.42 -2.31 8.11
CA PHE A 382 -18.89 -3.49 7.39
C PHE A 382 -19.57 -4.48 8.36
N TRP A 383 -20.50 -5.26 7.82
CA TRP A 383 -21.26 -6.28 8.53
C TRP A 383 -21.25 -7.59 7.77
N LYS A 384 -20.99 -8.68 8.47
CA LYS A 384 -20.98 -10.04 7.93
C LYS A 384 -21.67 -10.98 8.92
N ASN A 385 -22.65 -11.75 8.42
CA ASN A 385 -23.41 -12.73 9.22
C ASN A 385 -23.98 -12.11 10.51
N GLY A 386 -24.59 -10.93 10.40
CA GLY A 386 -25.20 -10.20 11.52
C GLY A 386 -24.23 -9.59 12.55
N ARG A 387 -22.91 -9.58 12.30
CA ARG A 387 -21.91 -8.99 13.20
C ARG A 387 -21.03 -7.97 12.49
N PRO A 388 -20.53 -6.92 13.16
CA PRO A 388 -19.56 -6.01 12.58
C PRO A 388 -18.28 -6.74 12.15
N LEU A 389 -17.62 -6.18 11.14
CA LEU A 389 -16.38 -6.66 10.56
C LEU A 389 -15.38 -5.50 10.48
N PRO A 390 -14.66 -5.18 11.58
CA PRO A 390 -13.51 -4.28 11.50
C PRO A 390 -12.45 -4.91 10.60
N VAL A 391 -12.05 -4.19 9.55
CA VAL A 391 -11.21 -4.78 8.49
C VAL A 391 -9.75 -4.78 8.90
N VAL A 392 -9.18 -5.98 8.95
CA VAL A 392 -7.74 -6.23 8.94
C VAL A 392 -7.49 -6.97 7.63
N GLY A 393 -7.17 -6.20 6.60
CA GLY A 393 -7.12 -6.69 5.23
C GLY A 393 -5.71 -6.79 4.67
N MET A 394 -5.61 -7.46 3.53
CA MET A 394 -4.36 -7.65 2.82
C MET A 394 -4.59 -7.63 1.30
N THR A 395 -3.78 -6.87 0.57
CA THR A 395 -3.71 -7.05 -0.88
C THR A 395 -2.97 -8.35 -1.17
N TYR A 396 -3.48 -9.14 -2.12
CA TYR A 396 -2.88 -10.41 -2.48
C TYR A 396 -2.66 -10.58 -3.99
N MET A 397 -1.41 -10.91 -4.30
CA MET A 397 -0.95 -11.53 -5.54
C MET A 397 -0.05 -12.69 -5.12
N THR A 398 -0.03 -13.75 -5.93
CA THR A 398 0.61 -15.00 -5.54
C THR A 398 2.14 -14.90 -5.49
N SER A 399 2.77 -15.77 -4.71
CA SER A 399 4.22 -15.77 -4.48
C SER A 399 5.04 -16.35 -5.64
N ASP A 400 4.46 -17.23 -6.48
CA ASP A 400 5.22 -17.93 -7.53
C ASP A 400 5.31 -17.13 -8.85
N VAL A 401 4.24 -16.44 -9.24
CA VAL A 401 4.15 -15.69 -10.51
C VAL A 401 3.64 -14.24 -10.38
N ALA A 402 3.40 -13.77 -9.16
CA ALA A 402 2.96 -12.41 -8.85
C ALA A 402 1.72 -11.94 -9.67
N ARG A 403 1.80 -10.80 -10.37
CA ARG A 403 0.66 -10.22 -11.14
C ARG A 403 0.17 -11.13 -12.29
N LYS A 404 0.91 -12.20 -12.64
CA LYS A 404 0.50 -13.16 -13.68
C LYS A 404 -0.42 -14.28 -13.15
N PHE A 405 -0.81 -14.25 -11.88
CA PHE A 405 -1.53 -15.34 -11.21
C PHE A 405 -2.84 -15.78 -11.89
N LEU A 406 -3.59 -14.87 -12.53
CA LEU A 406 -4.81 -15.25 -13.26
C LEU A 406 -4.51 -15.93 -14.61
N PHE A 407 -3.32 -15.74 -15.17
CA PHE A 407 -2.87 -16.34 -16.44
C PHE A 407 -2.00 -17.58 -16.23
N MET A 408 -1.41 -17.72 -15.03
CA MET A 408 -0.62 -18.87 -14.60
C MET A 408 -1.10 -19.32 -13.21
N PRO A 409 -2.35 -19.78 -13.08
CA PRO A 409 -2.93 -20.06 -11.77
C PRO A 409 -2.35 -21.32 -11.13
N ASN A 410 -2.02 -21.22 -9.84
CA ASN A 410 -1.72 -22.36 -8.99
C ASN A 410 -2.50 -22.25 -7.68
N VAL A 411 -3.63 -22.97 -7.61
CA VAL A 411 -4.53 -22.89 -6.46
C VAL A 411 -3.90 -23.47 -5.19
N ALA A 412 -2.89 -24.35 -5.30
CA ALA A 412 -2.18 -24.88 -4.13
C ALA A 412 -1.40 -23.78 -3.40
N VAL A 413 -0.77 -22.86 -4.16
CA VAL A 413 -0.07 -21.70 -3.60
C VAL A 413 -1.06 -20.72 -2.97
N TRP A 414 -2.20 -20.49 -3.63
CA TRP A 414 -3.26 -19.63 -3.07
C TRP A 414 -3.83 -20.20 -1.77
N ASP A 415 -4.08 -21.52 -1.71
CA ASP A 415 -4.56 -22.21 -0.51
C ASP A 415 -3.58 -22.04 0.65
N ARG A 416 -2.28 -22.27 0.41
CA ARG A 416 -1.22 -22.06 1.40
C ARG A 416 -1.16 -20.62 1.91
N ASP A 417 -1.09 -19.65 0.99
CA ASP A 417 -0.94 -18.24 1.34
C ASP A 417 -2.19 -17.72 2.05
N MET A 418 -3.39 -18.11 1.62
CA MET A 418 -4.66 -17.74 2.26
C MET A 418 -4.83 -18.39 3.64
N ALA A 419 -4.35 -19.62 3.84
CA ALA A 419 -4.27 -20.24 5.16
C ALA A 419 -3.33 -19.43 6.08
N GLN A 420 -2.17 -19.00 5.58
CA GLN A 420 -1.23 -18.18 6.34
C GLN A 420 -1.85 -16.83 6.73
N MET A 421 -2.51 -16.15 5.78
CA MET A 421 -3.20 -14.89 6.02
C MET A 421 -4.36 -15.04 7.03
N LYS A 422 -5.18 -16.09 6.90
CA LYS A 422 -6.25 -16.37 7.86
C LYS A 422 -5.70 -16.59 9.26
N ARG A 423 -4.58 -17.31 9.38
CA ARG A 423 -3.87 -17.52 10.64
C ARG A 423 -3.30 -16.23 11.22
N ALA A 424 -2.97 -15.25 10.38
CA ALA A 424 -2.61 -13.88 10.77
C ALA A 424 -3.82 -13.01 11.19
N GLY A 425 -5.04 -13.54 11.17
CA GLY A 425 -6.24 -12.78 11.51
C GLY A 425 -6.71 -11.83 10.40
N ILE A 426 -6.18 -11.98 9.18
CA ILE A 426 -6.70 -11.26 8.01
C ILE A 426 -8.10 -11.77 7.71
N ASN A 427 -9.03 -10.83 7.47
CA ASN A 427 -10.44 -11.13 7.22
C ASN A 427 -10.94 -10.66 5.83
N MET A 428 -10.13 -9.86 5.12
CA MET A 428 -10.45 -9.39 3.78
C MET A 428 -9.21 -9.38 2.88
N LEU A 429 -9.37 -9.88 1.66
CA LEU A 429 -8.39 -9.80 0.59
C LEU A 429 -8.80 -8.74 -0.43
N ARG A 430 -7.86 -7.88 -0.82
CA ARG A 430 -7.98 -7.08 -2.03
C ARG A 430 -7.15 -7.70 -3.14
N THR A 431 -7.76 -7.96 -4.29
CA THR A 431 -7.06 -8.51 -5.45
C THR A 431 -7.74 -8.05 -6.73
N GLY A 432 -7.29 -8.49 -7.89
CA GLY A 432 -7.98 -8.21 -9.13
C GLY A 432 -7.07 -8.24 -10.36
N ILE A 433 -7.50 -7.49 -11.38
CA ILE A 433 -6.80 -7.37 -12.65
C ILE A 433 -6.07 -6.03 -12.66
N TRP A 434 -4.74 -6.09 -12.60
CA TRP A 434 -3.88 -4.91 -12.50
C TRP A 434 -3.38 -4.44 -13.86
N THR A 435 -3.26 -5.35 -14.83
CA THR A 435 -2.80 -5.11 -16.21
C THR A 435 -3.29 -6.22 -17.15
N ALA A 436 -2.90 -6.15 -18.43
CA ALA A 436 -3.14 -7.15 -19.47
C ALA A 436 -4.63 -7.43 -19.75
N TRP A 437 -5.50 -6.41 -19.71
CA TRP A 437 -6.94 -6.57 -19.95
C TRP A 437 -7.26 -7.26 -21.29
N ARG A 438 -6.45 -7.02 -22.34
CA ARG A 438 -6.59 -7.69 -23.64
C ARG A 438 -6.27 -9.20 -23.60
N SER A 439 -5.54 -9.67 -22.59
CA SER A 439 -5.34 -11.09 -22.33
C SER A 439 -6.50 -11.72 -21.56
N VAL A 440 -7.40 -10.92 -20.98
CA VAL A 440 -8.63 -11.39 -20.33
C VAL A 440 -9.80 -11.35 -21.31
N MET A 441 -9.91 -10.27 -22.07
CA MET A 441 -10.92 -10.07 -23.11
C MET A 441 -10.26 -9.36 -24.30
N PHE A 442 -9.78 -10.12 -25.28
CA PHE A 442 -9.12 -9.54 -26.44
C PHE A 442 -10.11 -8.80 -27.34
N VAL A 443 -11.24 -9.43 -27.65
CA VAL A 443 -12.34 -8.84 -28.43
C VAL A 443 -13.48 -8.47 -27.47
N ASP A 444 -14.04 -7.28 -27.64
CA ASP A 444 -15.23 -6.81 -26.91
C ASP A 444 -16.32 -7.89 -26.83
N GLY A 445 -16.76 -8.22 -25.61
CA GLY A 445 -17.83 -9.18 -25.34
C GLY A 445 -17.41 -10.66 -25.33
N HIS A 446 -16.12 -10.96 -25.54
CA HIS A 446 -15.60 -12.33 -25.62
C HIS A 446 -14.43 -12.56 -24.65
N PRO A 447 -14.67 -12.61 -23.33
CA PRO A 447 -13.66 -12.96 -22.35
C PRO A 447 -13.23 -14.43 -22.47
N TYR A 448 -11.97 -14.71 -22.13
CA TYR A 448 -11.40 -16.05 -22.17
C TYR A 448 -11.81 -16.88 -20.95
N GLU A 449 -12.34 -18.08 -21.20
CA GLU A 449 -12.91 -18.97 -20.18
C GLU A 449 -11.84 -19.43 -19.17
N GLU A 450 -10.60 -19.63 -19.60
CA GLU A 450 -9.49 -20.01 -18.72
C GLU A 450 -9.23 -18.97 -17.62
N VAL A 451 -9.38 -17.68 -17.93
CA VAL A 451 -9.18 -16.59 -16.97
C VAL A 451 -10.39 -16.46 -16.05
N LEU A 452 -11.61 -16.61 -16.58
CA LEU A 452 -12.84 -16.63 -15.76
C LEU A 452 -12.80 -17.77 -14.75
N ARG A 453 -12.37 -18.98 -15.17
CA ARG A 453 -12.17 -20.14 -14.27
C ARG A 453 -11.07 -19.92 -13.23
N ALA A 454 -10.06 -19.10 -13.52
CA ALA A 454 -9.05 -18.69 -12.54
C ALA A 454 -9.64 -17.76 -11.47
N ILE A 455 -10.51 -16.82 -11.87
CA ILE A 455 -11.24 -15.95 -10.94
C ILE A 455 -12.16 -16.78 -10.04
N ASP A 456 -12.90 -17.74 -10.62
CA ASP A 456 -13.78 -18.62 -9.82
C ASP A 456 -13.00 -19.40 -8.76
N ALA A 457 -11.88 -20.02 -9.19
CA ALA A 457 -11.02 -20.79 -8.30
C ALA A 457 -10.44 -19.93 -7.18
N PHE A 458 -10.05 -18.69 -7.48
CA PHE A 458 -9.53 -17.77 -6.48
C PHE A 458 -10.58 -17.45 -5.40
N ILE A 459 -11.81 -17.14 -5.81
CA ILE A 459 -12.91 -16.80 -4.89
C ILE A 459 -13.31 -18.03 -4.05
N LEU A 460 -13.31 -19.24 -4.65
CA LEU A 460 -13.51 -20.50 -3.92
C LEU A 460 -12.43 -20.74 -2.86
N THR A 461 -11.16 -20.49 -3.20
CA THR A 461 -10.05 -20.63 -2.24
C THR A 461 -10.14 -19.60 -1.11
N ALA A 462 -10.55 -18.36 -1.39
CA ALA A 462 -10.81 -17.38 -0.33
C ALA A 462 -11.98 -17.84 0.56
N LYS A 463 -13.05 -18.38 -0.04
CA LYS A 463 -14.22 -18.89 0.67
C LYS A 463 -13.87 -20.05 1.61
N ARG A 464 -12.94 -20.92 1.20
CA ARG A 464 -12.43 -22.05 1.99
C ARG A 464 -11.90 -21.62 3.38
N TYR A 465 -11.40 -20.39 3.52
CA TYR A 465 -10.88 -19.83 4.77
C TYR A 465 -11.73 -18.70 5.36
N ASP A 466 -12.97 -18.52 4.87
CA ASP A 466 -13.86 -17.43 5.28
C ASP A 466 -13.17 -16.06 5.19
N LEU A 467 -12.59 -15.80 4.01
CA LEU A 467 -12.00 -14.52 3.63
C LEU A 467 -12.94 -13.80 2.65
N GLU A 468 -13.24 -12.54 2.95
CA GLU A 468 -13.94 -11.64 2.02
C GLU A 468 -13.00 -11.21 0.89
N VAL A 469 -13.51 -11.09 -0.33
CA VAL A 469 -12.75 -10.65 -1.49
C VAL A 469 -13.30 -9.33 -2.02
N THR A 470 -12.43 -8.32 -2.08
CA THR A 470 -12.65 -7.11 -2.88
C THR A 470 -11.91 -7.30 -4.21
N PHE A 471 -12.64 -7.46 -5.32
CA PHE A 471 -12.05 -7.71 -6.63
C PHE A 471 -12.02 -6.44 -7.49
N ASN A 472 -10.81 -5.99 -7.85
CA ASN A 472 -10.54 -4.80 -8.65
C ASN A 472 -10.56 -5.10 -10.16
N PHE A 473 -11.27 -4.28 -10.94
CA PHE A 473 -11.38 -4.47 -12.40
C PHE A 473 -10.33 -3.71 -13.22
N PHE A 474 -9.98 -2.48 -12.83
CA PHE A 474 -9.12 -1.59 -13.62
C PHE A 474 -8.01 -0.96 -12.77
N ALA A 475 -6.97 -0.41 -13.41
CA ALA A 475 -5.91 0.31 -12.71
C ALA A 475 -5.50 1.55 -13.49
N PHE A 476 -5.46 2.69 -12.80
CA PHE A 476 -5.11 4.04 -13.23
C PHE A 476 -6.01 4.64 -14.30
N THR A 477 -6.26 3.91 -15.38
CA THR A 477 -7.19 4.27 -16.46
C THR A 477 -7.84 2.99 -17.00
N PRO A 478 -9.18 2.94 -17.18
CA PRO A 478 -9.83 1.74 -17.66
C PRO A 478 -9.47 1.48 -19.12
N GLU A 479 -9.46 0.20 -19.51
CA GLU A 479 -9.15 -0.20 -20.87
C GLU A 479 -10.20 0.38 -21.86
N THR A 480 -9.70 0.88 -22.98
CA THR A 480 -10.53 1.50 -24.03
C THR A 480 -11.17 0.48 -24.95
N TRP A 481 -10.61 -0.74 -24.99
CA TRP A 481 -10.84 -1.70 -26.05
C TRP A 481 -10.72 -1.00 -27.41
N ASP A 482 -11.79 -1.01 -28.20
CA ASP A 482 -11.76 -0.48 -29.57
C ASP A 482 -12.27 0.97 -29.67
N GLY A 483 -12.50 1.62 -28.53
CA GLY A 483 -12.76 3.06 -28.47
C GLY A 483 -11.48 3.87 -28.33
N VAL A 484 -11.63 5.18 -28.11
CA VAL A 484 -10.49 6.12 -28.04
C VAL A 484 -10.46 6.98 -26.77
N ASN A 485 -11.55 7.02 -26.00
CA ASN A 485 -11.62 7.69 -24.71
C ASN A 485 -12.05 6.71 -23.61
N PRO A 486 -11.28 6.55 -22.52
CA PRO A 486 -11.54 5.55 -21.51
C PRO A 486 -12.82 5.78 -20.67
N TYR A 487 -13.29 7.03 -20.56
CA TYR A 487 -14.40 7.39 -19.67
C TYR A 487 -15.66 7.86 -20.42
N LEU A 488 -15.49 8.49 -21.58
CA LEU A 488 -16.55 9.22 -22.28
C LEU A 488 -16.94 8.60 -23.63
N ASP A 489 -16.10 7.76 -24.24
CA ASP A 489 -16.45 7.07 -25.48
C ASP A 489 -17.49 5.97 -25.16
N PRO A 490 -18.72 6.04 -25.71
CA PRO A 490 -19.73 5.01 -25.49
C PRO A 490 -19.25 3.61 -25.88
N ARG A 491 -18.36 3.49 -26.86
CA ARG A 491 -17.80 2.18 -27.25
C ARG A 491 -16.93 1.60 -26.15
N SER A 492 -16.05 2.41 -25.55
CA SER A 492 -15.19 1.98 -24.44
C SER A 492 -16.01 1.63 -23.20
N VAL A 493 -16.97 2.48 -22.82
CA VAL A 493 -17.81 2.24 -21.63
C VAL A 493 -18.69 1.00 -21.80
N GLU A 494 -19.26 0.75 -22.98
CA GLU A 494 -20.03 -0.47 -23.22
C GLU A 494 -19.17 -1.75 -23.20
N ALA A 495 -17.92 -1.69 -23.71
CA ALA A 495 -16.98 -2.81 -23.60
C ALA A 495 -16.61 -3.09 -22.13
N GLN A 496 -16.34 -2.04 -21.34
CA GLN A 496 -16.10 -2.15 -19.89
C GLN A 496 -17.29 -2.78 -19.15
N LYS A 497 -18.52 -2.41 -19.52
CA LYS A 497 -19.74 -3.02 -18.94
C LYS A 497 -19.85 -4.50 -19.26
N ARG A 498 -19.58 -4.91 -20.51
CA ARG A 498 -19.60 -6.34 -20.90
C ARG A 498 -18.52 -7.14 -20.19
N PHE A 499 -17.33 -6.54 -20.04
CA PHE A 499 -16.24 -7.11 -19.26
C PHE A 499 -16.63 -7.37 -17.81
N ILE A 500 -17.14 -6.34 -17.11
CA ILE A 500 -17.63 -6.46 -15.74
C ILE A 500 -18.77 -7.49 -15.66
N ALA A 501 -19.75 -7.41 -16.56
CA ALA A 501 -20.90 -8.30 -16.55
C ALA A 501 -20.51 -9.77 -16.69
N ALA A 502 -19.47 -10.10 -17.47
CA ALA A 502 -19.00 -11.47 -17.62
C ALA A 502 -18.48 -12.07 -16.30
N ILE A 503 -17.79 -11.28 -15.48
CA ILE A 503 -17.26 -11.73 -14.19
C ILE A 503 -18.38 -11.74 -13.13
N VAL A 504 -19.11 -10.63 -13.00
CA VAL A 504 -20.16 -10.46 -11.98
C VAL A 504 -21.29 -11.49 -12.15
N SER A 505 -21.65 -11.85 -13.39
CA SER A 505 -22.70 -12.85 -13.65
C SER A 505 -22.38 -14.24 -13.11
N ARG A 506 -21.09 -14.62 -13.05
CA ARG A 506 -20.66 -15.91 -12.47
C ARG A 506 -20.75 -15.92 -10.95
N HIS A 507 -20.55 -14.76 -10.32
CA HIS A 507 -20.50 -14.60 -8.87
C HIS A 507 -21.73 -13.90 -8.29
N LYS A 508 -22.84 -13.83 -9.03
CA LYS A 508 -24.07 -13.13 -8.59
C LYS A 508 -24.66 -13.67 -7.27
N GLU A 509 -24.37 -14.91 -6.91
CA GLU A 509 -24.85 -15.56 -5.69
C GLU A 509 -23.71 -15.89 -4.71
N SER A 510 -22.46 -15.55 -5.05
CA SER A 510 -21.32 -15.74 -4.16
C SER A 510 -21.39 -14.76 -2.99
N THR A 511 -21.21 -15.28 -1.78
CA THR A 511 -21.43 -14.50 -0.54
C THR A 511 -20.18 -13.82 -0.02
N ASN A 512 -18.98 -14.14 -0.54
CA ASN A 512 -17.70 -13.64 -0.05
C ASN A 512 -16.97 -12.72 -1.05
N VAL A 513 -17.68 -12.08 -1.99
CA VAL A 513 -17.07 -11.19 -2.98
C VAL A 513 -17.90 -9.93 -3.23
N HIS A 514 -17.19 -8.82 -3.40
CA HIS A 514 -17.69 -7.52 -3.82
C HIS A 514 -16.61 -6.79 -4.64
N TRP A 515 -16.93 -5.59 -5.15
CA TRP A 515 -16.25 -5.06 -6.33
C TRP A 515 -15.53 -3.73 -6.11
N ASP A 516 -14.33 -3.60 -6.66
CA ASP A 516 -13.60 -2.34 -6.79
C ASP A 516 -13.52 -2.00 -8.29
N LEU A 517 -14.03 -0.84 -8.68
CA LEU A 517 -14.06 -0.47 -10.09
C LEU A 517 -12.67 -0.21 -10.64
N ILE A 518 -11.84 0.52 -9.89
CA ILE A 518 -10.56 1.01 -10.39
C ILE A 518 -9.62 1.40 -9.26
N ASN A 519 -8.36 1.00 -9.43
CA ASN A 519 -7.24 1.44 -8.63
C ASN A 519 -6.71 2.81 -9.06
N GLU A 520 -6.66 3.78 -8.15
CA GLU A 520 -6.04 5.10 -8.26
C GLU A 520 -6.37 5.87 -9.55
N PRO A 521 -7.65 6.24 -9.78
CA PRO A 521 -8.12 6.75 -11.06
C PRO A 521 -7.44 8.07 -11.47
N SER A 522 -7.01 8.12 -12.74
CA SER A 522 -6.48 9.30 -13.42
C SER A 522 -7.35 9.66 -14.63
N MET A 523 -7.92 10.87 -14.62
CA MET A 523 -8.82 11.39 -15.67
C MET A 523 -8.08 12.44 -16.55
N PHE A 524 -8.27 12.55 -17.86
CA PHE A 524 -8.77 11.62 -18.89
C PHE A 524 -7.61 11.00 -19.71
N ASP A 525 -6.42 11.60 -19.63
CA ASP A 525 -5.28 11.26 -20.49
C ASP A 525 -4.44 10.11 -19.89
N PRO A 526 -4.52 8.88 -20.45
CA PRO A 526 -3.79 7.71 -19.94
C PRO A 526 -2.27 7.87 -19.97
N ARG A 527 -1.74 8.85 -20.72
CA ARG A 527 -0.29 9.08 -20.83
C ARG A 527 0.26 9.97 -19.72
N ARG A 528 -0.60 10.65 -18.96
CA ARG A 528 -0.22 11.66 -17.97
C ARG A 528 -0.87 11.36 -16.61
N LEU A 529 -0.66 10.15 -16.12
CA LEU A 529 -1.18 9.64 -14.86
C LEU A 529 -0.76 10.52 -13.67
N PHE A 530 -1.59 10.54 -12.62
CA PHE A 530 -1.37 11.22 -11.33
C PHE A 530 -1.10 12.74 -11.37
N SER A 531 -1.28 13.39 -12.53
CA SER A 531 -0.87 14.78 -12.73
C SER A 531 -1.96 15.82 -12.36
N GLY A 532 -3.04 15.42 -11.71
CA GLY A 532 -4.26 16.22 -11.57
C GLY A 532 -5.12 16.14 -12.84
N PRO A 533 -6.04 17.08 -13.08
CA PRO A 533 -6.90 17.02 -14.25
C PRO A 533 -6.05 17.30 -15.50
N ARG A 534 -6.16 16.40 -16.49
CA ARG A 534 -5.43 16.46 -17.77
C ARG A 534 -6.38 16.12 -18.92
N SER A 535 -6.41 17.02 -19.91
CA SER A 535 -7.26 16.84 -21.08
C SER A 535 -6.64 15.87 -22.07
N CYS A 536 -7.44 14.95 -22.59
CA CYS A 536 -7.05 14.12 -23.72
C CYS A 536 -7.26 14.85 -25.07
N GLN A 537 -7.91 16.03 -25.04
CA GLN A 537 -8.15 16.94 -26.17
C GLN A 537 -8.97 16.30 -27.31
N ASP A 538 -9.76 15.28 -26.99
CA ASP A 538 -10.53 14.53 -27.97
C ASP A 538 -11.96 15.10 -28.17
N PRO A 539 -12.67 14.66 -29.23
CA PRO A 539 -14.02 15.14 -29.51
C PRO A 539 -15.09 14.76 -28.45
N PHE A 540 -14.91 13.65 -27.73
CA PHE A 540 -15.85 13.21 -26.70
C PHE A 540 -15.75 14.10 -25.47
N GLU A 541 -14.52 14.36 -25.00
CA GLU A 541 -14.24 15.26 -23.90
C GLU A 541 -14.74 16.67 -24.21
N ARG A 542 -14.41 17.20 -25.40
CA ARG A 542 -14.86 18.54 -25.80
C ARG A 542 -16.38 18.65 -25.80
N LYS A 543 -17.08 17.65 -26.34
CA LYS A 543 -18.55 17.65 -26.39
C LYS A 543 -19.15 17.59 -24.98
N ALA A 544 -18.61 16.73 -24.11
CA ALA A 544 -19.07 16.59 -22.73
C ALA A 544 -18.84 17.87 -21.93
N PHE A 545 -17.65 18.48 -22.05
CA PHE A 545 -17.33 19.72 -21.33
C PHE A 545 -18.23 20.89 -21.75
N VAL A 546 -18.46 21.07 -23.06
CA VAL A 546 -19.39 22.11 -23.56
C VAL A 546 -20.81 21.88 -23.04
N HIS A 547 -21.26 20.63 -22.98
CA HIS A 547 -22.57 20.29 -22.44
C HIS A 547 -22.67 20.61 -20.95
N TRP A 548 -21.67 20.18 -20.17
CA TRP A 548 -21.59 20.42 -18.74
C TRP A 548 -21.58 21.92 -18.41
N LEU A 549 -20.82 22.72 -19.16
CA LEU A 549 -20.81 24.18 -19.00
C LEU A 549 -22.18 24.81 -19.22
N LYS A 550 -22.95 24.31 -20.21
CA LYS A 550 -24.32 24.79 -20.46
C LYS A 550 -25.24 24.49 -19.29
N GLU A 551 -25.15 23.29 -18.73
CA GLU A 551 -25.99 22.86 -17.60
C GLU A 551 -25.65 23.64 -16.33
N ARG A 552 -24.36 23.76 -15.99
CA ARG A 552 -23.91 24.47 -14.79
C ARG A 552 -24.19 25.96 -14.83
N HIS A 553 -23.97 26.62 -15.96
CA HIS A 553 -24.00 28.10 -16.05
C HIS A 553 -25.28 28.66 -16.64
N GLY A 554 -25.98 27.91 -17.51
CA GLY A 554 -27.22 28.31 -18.19
C GLY A 554 -27.09 29.48 -19.19
N SER A 555 -26.10 30.35 -19.04
CA SER A 555 -25.87 31.54 -19.85
C SER A 555 -24.40 31.76 -20.15
N VAL A 556 -24.04 31.92 -21.44
CA VAL A 556 -22.67 32.26 -21.84
C VAL A 556 -22.22 33.60 -21.26
N ARG A 557 -23.15 34.55 -21.04
CA ARG A 557 -22.86 35.84 -20.39
C ARG A 557 -22.33 35.65 -18.97
N LEU A 558 -22.92 34.72 -18.21
CA LEU A 558 -22.47 34.43 -16.84
C LEU A 558 -21.11 33.73 -16.86
N LEU A 559 -20.90 32.82 -17.81
CA LEU A 559 -19.61 32.14 -17.98
C LEU A 559 -18.48 33.12 -18.35
N GLN A 560 -18.74 34.04 -19.29
CA GLN A 560 -17.85 35.15 -19.65
C GLN A 560 -17.45 35.96 -18.40
N GLU A 561 -18.43 36.30 -17.56
CA GLU A 561 -18.21 37.04 -16.31
C GLU A 561 -17.33 36.27 -15.32
N ARG A 562 -17.56 34.97 -15.17
CA ARG A 562 -16.80 34.08 -14.26
C ARG A 562 -15.38 33.80 -14.76
N TRP A 563 -15.20 33.64 -16.07
CA TRP A 563 -13.90 33.38 -16.69
C TRP A 563 -13.12 34.64 -17.03
N ASN A 564 -13.70 35.82 -16.76
CA ASN A 564 -13.15 37.12 -17.13
C ASN A 564 -12.82 37.18 -18.63
N MET A 565 -13.79 36.81 -19.46
CA MET A 565 -13.69 36.77 -20.92
C MET A 565 -14.73 37.70 -21.56
N THR A 566 -14.36 38.30 -22.69
CA THR A 566 -15.24 39.12 -23.52
C THR A 566 -16.09 38.25 -24.46
N PRO A 567 -17.16 38.82 -25.07
CA PRO A 567 -17.91 38.13 -26.12
C PRO A 567 -17.06 37.70 -27.33
N ASP A 568 -15.94 38.38 -27.61
CA ASP A 568 -15.04 37.98 -28.70
C ASP A 568 -14.15 36.79 -28.30
N GLU A 569 -13.74 36.69 -27.04
CA GLU A 569 -12.96 35.56 -26.50
C GLU A 569 -13.82 34.30 -26.30
N LEU A 570 -15.08 34.45 -25.89
CA LEU A 570 -16.03 33.36 -25.65
C LEU A 570 -17.41 33.69 -26.22
N PRO A 571 -17.61 33.65 -27.55
CA PRO A 571 -18.88 34.05 -28.18
C PRO A 571 -20.05 33.09 -27.89
N ALA A 572 -19.75 31.82 -27.63
CA ALA A 572 -20.71 30.78 -27.31
C ALA A 572 -20.03 29.71 -26.45
N PHE A 573 -20.80 28.81 -25.82
CA PHE A 573 -20.25 27.71 -25.04
C PHE A 573 -19.33 26.80 -25.88
N GLU A 574 -19.64 26.61 -27.16
CA GLU A 574 -18.86 25.80 -28.11
C GLU A 574 -17.45 26.34 -28.37
N ALA A 575 -17.20 27.62 -28.07
CA ALA A 575 -15.89 28.25 -28.20
C ALA A 575 -14.97 27.96 -27.00
N ALA A 576 -15.50 27.43 -25.90
CA ALA A 576 -14.71 27.03 -24.74
C ALA A 576 -13.65 25.98 -25.15
N GLN A 577 -12.41 26.24 -24.76
CA GLN A 577 -11.29 25.31 -24.94
C GLN A 577 -11.14 24.44 -23.70
N LEU A 578 -10.63 23.22 -23.88
CA LEU A 578 -10.23 22.35 -22.78
C LEU A 578 -8.92 22.89 -22.20
N PRO A 579 -8.90 23.37 -20.94
CA PRO A 579 -7.74 24.04 -20.40
C PRO A 579 -6.61 23.06 -20.09
N GLU A 580 -5.37 23.45 -20.39
CA GLU A 580 -4.17 22.77 -19.93
C GLU A 580 -3.45 23.59 -18.86
N PRO A 581 -2.58 23.00 -18.03
CA PRO A 581 -1.90 23.73 -16.95
C PRO A 581 -1.13 24.95 -17.41
N ASN A 582 -0.60 24.91 -18.63
CA ASN A 582 0.16 26.01 -19.21
C ASN A 582 -0.72 27.22 -19.57
N ASP A 583 -2.03 27.03 -19.74
CA ASP A 583 -2.99 28.10 -20.06
C ASP A 583 -3.46 28.85 -18.81
N ILE A 584 -3.24 28.27 -17.64
CA ILE A 584 -3.74 28.76 -16.35
C ILE A 584 -2.66 29.53 -15.60
N ASN A 585 -3.05 30.62 -14.97
CA ASN A 585 -2.17 31.43 -14.11
C ASN A 585 -2.04 30.77 -12.73
N PHE A 586 -1.21 29.73 -12.57
CA PHE A 586 -0.91 29.12 -11.26
C PHE A 586 0.14 29.89 -10.45
N ARG A 587 0.96 30.73 -11.09
CA ARG A 587 1.94 31.56 -10.39
C ARG A 587 1.33 32.91 -10.06
N THR A 588 1.78 33.52 -8.97
CA THR A 588 1.41 34.90 -8.60
C THR A 588 1.93 35.93 -9.60
N THR A 589 2.98 35.59 -10.36
CA THR A 589 3.54 36.40 -11.44
C THR A 589 3.65 35.56 -12.71
N GLU A 590 2.92 35.95 -13.75
CA GLU A 590 2.95 35.32 -15.07
C GLU A 590 3.58 36.26 -16.10
N ASN A 591 4.30 35.70 -17.08
CA ASN A 591 4.91 36.48 -18.15
C ASN A 591 3.91 36.92 -19.23
N LEU A 592 2.74 36.28 -19.27
CA LEU A 592 1.65 36.55 -20.20
C LEU A 592 0.32 36.57 -19.44
N ALA A 593 -0.65 37.33 -19.95
CA ALA A 593 -1.99 37.33 -19.40
C ALA A 593 -2.64 35.95 -19.60
N LYS A 594 -3.17 35.38 -18.51
CA LYS A 594 -3.83 34.07 -18.47
C LYS A 594 -5.10 34.16 -17.63
N LYS A 595 -6.06 33.25 -17.85
CA LYS A 595 -7.36 33.24 -17.17
C LYS A 595 -7.44 32.03 -16.24
N GLY A 596 -7.78 32.25 -14.97
CA GLY A 596 -7.83 31.19 -13.95
C GLY A 596 -9.19 30.49 -13.84
N GLY A 597 -10.27 31.22 -14.11
CA GLY A 597 -11.65 30.73 -13.95
C GLY A 597 -11.97 29.39 -14.64
N PRO A 598 -11.49 29.11 -15.87
CA PRO A 598 -11.74 27.83 -16.53
C PRO A 598 -11.27 26.61 -15.75
N TRP A 599 -10.25 26.74 -14.90
CA TRP A 599 -9.65 25.60 -14.20
C TRP A 599 -10.57 25.00 -13.13
N LEU A 600 -11.28 25.85 -12.36
CA LEU A 600 -12.25 25.38 -11.36
C LEU A 600 -13.35 24.54 -12.03
N ASP A 601 -13.92 25.09 -13.12
CA ASP A 601 -14.96 24.42 -13.88
C ASP A 601 -14.48 23.12 -14.52
N TYR A 602 -13.26 23.11 -15.07
CA TYR A 602 -12.70 21.89 -15.63
C TYR A 602 -12.43 20.82 -14.58
N THR A 603 -11.92 21.21 -13.40
CA THR A 603 -11.71 20.27 -12.29
C THR A 603 -13.04 19.68 -11.80
N LEU A 604 -14.06 20.51 -11.58
CA LEU A 604 -15.40 20.03 -11.20
C LEU A 604 -16.00 19.11 -12.27
N PHE A 605 -15.86 19.46 -13.56
CA PHE A 605 -16.24 18.60 -14.67
C PHE A 605 -15.57 17.22 -14.59
N THR A 606 -14.27 17.13 -14.25
CA THR A 606 -13.61 15.82 -14.12
C THR A 606 -14.19 14.98 -12.97
N MET A 607 -14.62 15.59 -11.86
CA MET A 607 -15.28 14.90 -10.76
C MET A 607 -16.63 14.32 -11.21
N ASP A 608 -17.46 15.16 -11.84
CA ASP A 608 -18.80 14.77 -12.29
C ASP A 608 -18.73 13.67 -13.37
N MET A 609 -17.78 13.76 -14.30
CA MET A 609 -17.59 12.73 -15.32
C MET A 609 -17.06 11.41 -14.74
N HIS A 610 -16.26 11.45 -13.68
CA HIS A 610 -15.86 10.26 -12.96
C HIS A 610 -17.06 9.60 -12.27
N ASN A 611 -17.90 10.40 -11.59
CA ASN A 611 -19.12 9.92 -10.94
C ASN A 611 -20.10 9.31 -11.95
N GLU A 612 -20.31 9.96 -13.10
CA GLU A 612 -21.13 9.42 -14.18
C GLU A 612 -20.61 8.07 -14.70
N TRP A 613 -19.30 7.96 -14.92
CA TRP A 613 -18.67 6.72 -15.36
C TRP A 613 -18.87 5.61 -14.31
N ALA A 614 -18.58 5.90 -13.05
CA ALA A 614 -18.75 4.95 -11.95
C ALA A 614 -20.21 4.49 -11.84
N ALA A 615 -21.17 5.42 -11.85
CA ALA A 615 -22.60 5.12 -11.79
C ALA A 615 -23.06 4.23 -12.97
N LYS A 616 -22.55 4.44 -14.18
CA LYS A 616 -22.86 3.61 -15.37
C LYS A 616 -22.38 2.17 -15.19
N LEU A 617 -21.19 1.96 -14.63
CA LEU A 617 -20.66 0.62 -14.36
C LEU A 617 -21.39 -0.05 -13.19
N ILE A 618 -21.60 0.66 -12.09
CA ILE A 618 -22.32 0.17 -10.90
C ILE A 618 -23.75 -0.23 -11.26
N LYS A 619 -24.45 0.53 -12.11
CA LYS A 619 -25.78 0.15 -12.60
C LYS A 619 -25.77 -1.23 -13.30
N THR A 620 -24.70 -1.55 -14.01
CA THR A 620 -24.55 -2.87 -14.65
C THR A 620 -24.38 -3.96 -13.59
N ILE A 621 -23.52 -3.76 -12.60
CA ILE A 621 -23.32 -4.67 -11.47
C ILE A 621 -24.65 -4.91 -10.73
N ARG A 622 -25.36 -3.83 -10.37
CA ARG A 622 -26.63 -3.90 -9.63
C ARG A 622 -27.78 -4.52 -10.42
N SER A 623 -27.74 -4.45 -11.75
CA SER A 623 -28.71 -5.14 -12.60
C SER A 623 -28.57 -6.67 -12.55
N ILE A 624 -27.38 -7.17 -12.20
CA ILE A 624 -27.07 -8.59 -12.04
C ILE A 624 -27.30 -9.01 -10.58
N GLN A 625 -26.73 -8.28 -9.62
CA GLN A 625 -26.88 -8.53 -8.20
C GLN A 625 -26.91 -7.20 -7.41
N PRO A 626 -28.09 -6.74 -6.95
CA PRO A 626 -28.23 -5.46 -6.26
C PRO A 626 -27.72 -5.44 -4.82
N LYS A 627 -27.22 -6.55 -4.25
CA LYS A 627 -26.68 -6.58 -2.88
C LYS A 627 -25.16 -6.50 -2.78
N GLN A 628 -24.42 -6.82 -3.85
CA GLN A 628 -22.95 -6.79 -3.81
C GLN A 628 -22.43 -5.35 -3.80
N LEU A 629 -21.61 -5.03 -2.80
CA LEU A 629 -21.02 -3.70 -2.64
C LEU A 629 -20.08 -3.34 -3.80
N VAL A 630 -19.94 -2.05 -4.06
CA VAL A 630 -19.02 -1.50 -5.05
C VAL A 630 -18.29 -0.28 -4.50
N THR A 631 -17.00 -0.18 -4.79
CA THR A 631 -16.15 0.97 -4.43
C THR A 631 -15.24 1.41 -5.58
N VAL A 632 -14.43 2.43 -5.30
CA VAL A 632 -13.30 2.91 -6.11
C VAL A 632 -12.09 2.98 -5.17
N GLY A 633 -10.95 2.43 -5.57
CA GLY A 633 -9.69 2.56 -4.83
C GLY A 633 -9.00 3.89 -5.11
N GLN A 634 -9.12 4.84 -4.19
CA GLN A 634 -8.60 6.19 -4.36
C GLN A 634 -7.25 6.33 -3.66
N ASP A 635 -6.25 6.94 -4.30
CA ASP A 635 -4.97 7.23 -3.66
C ASP A 635 -4.95 8.56 -2.90
N GLU A 636 -3.77 9.02 -2.45
CA GLU A 636 -3.52 10.30 -1.77
C GLU A 636 -3.76 11.54 -2.66
N GLY A 637 -4.76 11.48 -3.55
CA GLY A 637 -5.17 12.52 -4.49
C GLY A 637 -5.92 13.70 -3.87
N LEU A 638 -6.31 13.62 -2.59
CA LEU A 638 -6.81 14.78 -1.88
C LEU A 638 -5.76 15.92 -1.87
N GLY A 639 -6.21 17.13 -2.15
CA GLY A 639 -5.32 18.27 -2.34
C GLY A 639 -4.55 18.26 -3.66
N ALA A 640 -4.73 17.25 -4.53
CA ALA A 640 -4.06 17.12 -5.83
C ALA A 640 -5.01 17.28 -7.03
N GLN A 641 -6.28 17.70 -6.82
CA GLN A 641 -7.30 17.87 -7.87
C GLN A 641 -7.58 16.59 -8.68
N ARG A 642 -7.48 15.42 -8.04
CA ARG A 642 -7.84 14.12 -8.61
C ARG A 642 -9.19 13.67 -8.02
N PRO A 643 -9.85 12.63 -8.57
CA PRO A 643 -11.14 12.18 -8.06
C PRO A 643 -11.17 12.14 -6.52
N SER A 644 -12.20 12.73 -5.94
CA SER A 644 -12.27 12.95 -4.49
C SER A 644 -13.34 12.06 -3.86
N PRO A 645 -13.05 11.39 -2.73
CA PRO A 645 -14.02 10.54 -2.04
C PRO A 645 -15.34 11.23 -1.71
N PHE A 646 -15.32 12.50 -1.29
CA PHE A 646 -16.57 13.22 -1.04
C PHE A 646 -17.42 13.45 -2.29
N PHE A 647 -16.83 13.45 -3.49
CA PHE A 647 -17.58 13.57 -4.73
C PHE A 647 -18.12 12.22 -5.17
N TYR A 648 -17.28 11.20 -5.32
CA TYR A 648 -17.76 9.90 -5.81
C TYR A 648 -18.52 9.08 -4.77
N ALA A 649 -18.55 9.53 -3.50
CA ALA A 649 -19.34 8.93 -2.43
C ALA A 649 -20.80 8.69 -2.86
N GLU A 650 -21.40 9.54 -3.68
CA GLU A 650 -22.79 9.33 -4.14
C GLU A 650 -22.97 8.04 -4.96
N ALA A 651 -21.92 7.60 -5.68
CA ALA A 651 -21.99 6.46 -6.58
C ALA A 651 -21.65 5.12 -5.88
N VAL A 652 -20.77 5.13 -4.88
CA VAL A 652 -20.21 3.92 -4.23
C VAL A 652 -20.90 3.58 -2.91
N ASP A 653 -20.75 2.34 -2.41
CA ASP A 653 -21.29 1.93 -1.10
C ASP A 653 -20.42 2.35 0.08
N TYR A 654 -19.12 2.47 -0.15
CA TYR A 654 -18.14 2.93 0.83
C TYR A 654 -16.99 3.66 0.13
N THR A 655 -16.37 4.56 0.88
CA THR A 655 -15.23 5.38 0.43
C THR A 655 -13.91 4.73 0.80
N THR A 656 -12.82 5.12 0.13
CA THR A 656 -11.49 4.58 0.37
C THR A 656 -10.41 5.64 0.27
N VAL A 657 -9.22 5.30 0.79
CA VAL A 657 -7.97 6.02 0.52
C VAL A 657 -6.77 5.07 0.57
N HIS A 658 -5.75 5.33 -0.24
CA HIS A 658 -4.47 4.64 -0.18
C HIS A 658 -3.43 5.53 0.48
N SER A 659 -2.94 5.16 1.67
CA SER A 659 -2.00 6.00 2.44
C SER A 659 -0.56 5.50 2.30
N TRP A 660 0.22 6.24 1.51
CA TRP A 660 1.57 5.89 1.07
C TRP A 660 2.63 6.85 1.59
N TRP A 661 2.58 8.12 1.18
CA TRP A 661 3.68 9.06 1.26
C TRP A 661 3.52 10.10 2.37
N LYS A 662 2.28 10.53 2.65
CA LYS A 662 2.00 11.66 3.54
C LYS A 662 1.97 11.25 5.02
N MET A 663 3.12 10.84 5.56
CA MET A 663 3.22 10.30 6.93
C MET A 663 2.73 11.24 8.04
N ASP A 664 2.79 12.56 7.85
CA ASP A 664 2.30 13.56 8.83
C ASP A 664 0.79 13.82 8.70
N ASP A 665 0.17 13.45 7.57
CA ASP A 665 -1.22 13.76 7.25
C ASP A 665 -2.16 12.55 7.38
N LEU A 666 -1.72 11.45 8.01
CA LEU A 666 -2.51 10.20 8.07
C LEU A 666 -3.88 10.39 8.75
N VAL A 667 -3.94 11.20 9.81
CA VAL A 667 -5.21 11.58 10.46
C VAL A 667 -6.06 12.44 9.51
N TRP A 668 -5.44 13.34 8.77
CA TRP A 668 -6.12 14.22 7.82
C TRP A 668 -6.73 13.43 6.66
N ASP A 669 -5.99 12.46 6.09
CA ASP A 669 -6.49 11.57 5.04
C ASP A 669 -7.74 10.84 5.55
N GLY A 670 -7.66 10.19 6.70
CA GLY A 670 -8.78 9.44 7.27
C GLY A 670 -10.02 10.30 7.61
N VAL A 671 -9.84 11.61 7.85
CA VAL A 671 -10.92 12.56 8.14
C VAL A 671 -11.60 13.06 6.85
N PHE A 672 -10.83 13.38 5.81
CA PHE A 672 -11.34 13.99 4.58
C PHE A 672 -11.65 12.99 3.45
N THR A 673 -11.42 11.69 3.66
CA THR A 673 -11.94 10.65 2.76
C THR A 673 -13.23 10.00 3.27
N LYS A 674 -13.59 10.20 4.55
CA LYS A 674 -14.78 9.61 5.14
C LYS A 674 -16.03 10.46 4.91
N ALA A 675 -16.92 9.97 4.04
CA ALA A 675 -18.27 10.50 3.92
C ALA A 675 -19.06 10.33 5.24
N ALA A 676 -19.98 11.26 5.52
CA ALA A 676 -20.70 11.29 6.78
C ALA A 676 -21.63 10.08 6.99
N ASP A 677 -22.15 9.54 5.90
CA ASP A 677 -23.16 8.50 5.83
C ASP A 677 -22.61 7.12 5.40
N LYS A 678 -21.30 7.01 5.15
CA LYS A 678 -20.68 5.79 4.59
C LYS A 678 -19.39 5.39 5.32
N PRO A 679 -19.05 4.09 5.31
CA PRO A 679 -17.75 3.63 5.80
C PRO A 679 -16.63 4.22 4.95
N ASN A 680 -15.45 4.34 5.57
CA ASN A 680 -14.20 4.64 4.88
C ASN A 680 -13.20 3.55 5.19
N LEU A 681 -12.60 2.95 4.16
CA LEU A 681 -11.59 1.93 4.30
C LEU A 681 -10.23 2.49 3.85
N ILE A 682 -9.19 2.38 4.68
CA ILE A 682 -7.83 2.60 4.20
C ILE A 682 -7.46 1.36 3.36
N GLN A 683 -7.83 1.39 2.08
CA GLN A 683 -7.93 0.22 1.21
C GLN A 683 -6.58 -0.21 0.61
N GLU A 684 -5.59 0.66 0.68
CA GLU A 684 -4.19 0.29 0.57
C GLU A 684 -3.37 1.09 1.56
N THR A 685 -2.47 0.42 2.27
CA THR A 685 -1.49 1.09 3.12
C THR A 685 -0.22 0.27 3.17
N GLY A 686 0.92 0.92 3.31
CA GLY A 686 2.21 0.24 3.32
C GLY A 686 3.34 1.23 3.51
N ILE A 687 4.57 0.76 3.29
CA ILE A 687 5.77 1.60 3.42
C ILE A 687 6.54 1.53 2.12
N MET A 688 6.59 2.66 1.40
CA MET A 688 7.38 2.77 0.19
C MET A 688 8.86 2.60 0.49
N TYR A 689 9.57 1.99 -0.45
CA TYR A 689 11.02 1.87 -0.39
C TYR A 689 11.64 3.27 -0.48
N VAL A 690 12.59 3.56 0.41
CA VAL A 690 13.30 4.83 0.45
C VAL A 690 14.79 4.54 0.57
N GLU A 691 15.57 5.23 -0.25
CA GLU A 691 17.01 5.08 -0.32
C GLU A 691 17.75 6.23 0.37
N THR A 692 18.95 5.94 0.85
CA THR A 692 19.95 6.95 1.15
C THR A 692 20.48 7.57 -0.15
N PRO A 693 21.13 8.75 -0.11
CA PRO A 693 21.66 9.39 -1.33
C PRO A 693 22.67 8.56 -2.14
N ASP A 694 23.28 7.55 -1.51
CA ASP A 694 24.20 6.57 -2.11
C ASP A 694 23.52 5.26 -2.54
N GLY A 695 22.19 5.14 -2.45
CA GLY A 695 21.41 4.03 -3.01
C GLY A 695 21.30 2.78 -2.13
N ARG A 696 21.42 2.92 -0.80
CA ARG A 696 21.15 1.84 0.18
C ARG A 696 19.77 2.02 0.80
N ALA A 697 19.17 0.94 1.33
CA ALA A 697 17.94 1.03 2.10
C ALA A 697 18.13 2.01 3.26
N LYS A 698 17.24 3.01 3.33
CA LYS A 698 17.27 4.00 4.42
C LYS A 698 16.72 3.47 5.73
N ARG A 699 15.78 2.52 5.67
CA ARG A 699 15.04 2.00 6.82
C ARG A 699 15.32 0.52 7.03
N ASN A 700 15.43 0.10 8.29
CA ASN A 700 15.44 -1.31 8.67
C ASN A 700 14.00 -1.83 8.84
N GLU A 701 13.84 -3.16 8.91
CA GLU A 701 12.52 -3.79 8.98
C GLU A 701 11.74 -3.47 10.29
N ALA A 702 12.42 -3.16 11.40
CA ALA A 702 11.74 -2.75 12.63
C ALA A 702 11.13 -1.34 12.51
N GLU A 703 11.82 -0.41 11.83
CA GLU A 703 11.27 0.91 11.50
C GLU A 703 10.06 0.78 10.55
N LEU A 704 10.13 -0.11 9.55
CA LEU A 704 9.00 -0.40 8.66
C LEU A 704 7.80 -0.96 9.43
N ARG A 705 8.02 -1.91 10.35
CA ARG A 705 7.00 -2.43 11.27
C ARG A 705 6.36 -1.32 12.10
N ASN A 706 7.15 -0.46 12.75
CA ASN A 706 6.64 0.65 13.57
C ASN A 706 5.77 1.59 12.74
N ILE A 707 6.20 1.96 11.53
CA ILE A 707 5.41 2.82 10.65
C ILE A 707 4.08 2.15 10.28
N LEU A 708 4.09 0.87 9.92
CA LEU A 708 2.88 0.12 9.56
C LEU A 708 1.90 0.03 10.74
N GLU A 709 2.40 -0.28 11.94
CA GLU A 709 1.61 -0.36 13.18
C GLU A 709 0.86 0.96 13.42
N ARG A 710 1.55 2.10 13.29
CA ARG A 710 0.94 3.42 13.44
C ARG A 710 -0.11 3.70 12.36
N LYS A 711 0.16 3.34 11.11
CA LYS A 711 -0.81 3.50 10.00
C LYS A 711 -2.10 2.73 10.26
N TYR A 712 -2.01 1.50 10.77
CA TYR A 712 -3.18 0.72 11.17
C TYR A 712 -3.93 1.40 12.32
N ALA A 713 -3.23 1.89 13.33
CA ALA A 713 -3.85 2.60 14.45
C ALA A 713 -4.64 3.84 13.98
N TYR A 714 -4.06 4.66 13.10
CA TYR A 714 -4.73 5.83 12.53
C TYR A 714 -5.95 5.47 11.67
N ALA A 715 -5.88 4.37 10.92
CA ALA A 715 -6.98 3.91 10.09
C ALA A 715 -8.27 3.66 10.88
N PHE A 716 -8.15 3.12 12.10
CA PHE A 716 -9.28 2.97 13.01
C PHE A 716 -9.60 4.26 13.76
N SER A 717 -8.58 5.05 14.14
CA SER A 717 -8.76 6.21 15.00
C SER A 717 -9.59 7.33 14.36
N THR A 718 -9.60 7.49 13.04
CA THR A 718 -10.42 8.51 12.36
C THR A 718 -11.87 8.07 12.16
N GLY A 719 -12.31 6.99 12.80
CA GLY A 719 -13.64 6.40 12.57
C GLY A 719 -13.73 5.64 11.24
N GLY A 720 -12.59 5.22 10.69
CA GLY A 720 -12.50 4.33 9.54
C GLY A 720 -12.87 2.88 9.89
N ALA A 721 -13.23 2.12 8.86
CA ALA A 721 -13.67 0.74 8.97
C ALA A 721 -12.53 -0.27 9.10
N GLY A 722 -11.29 0.17 8.86
CA GLY A 722 -10.08 -0.64 9.00
C GLY A 722 -9.00 -0.30 7.98
N ALA A 723 -8.04 -1.21 7.84
CA ALA A 723 -6.88 -1.04 6.97
C ALA A 723 -6.60 -2.31 6.15
N VAL A 724 -6.10 -2.12 4.93
CA VAL A 724 -5.68 -3.19 4.02
C VAL A 724 -4.23 -2.93 3.63
N GLN A 725 -3.31 -3.82 4.04
CA GLN A 725 -1.89 -3.66 3.70
C GLN A 725 -1.63 -4.02 2.23
N TRP A 726 -0.81 -3.22 1.56
CA TRP A 726 -0.18 -3.58 0.30
C TRP A 726 1.29 -3.96 0.56
N ILE A 727 1.70 -5.20 0.38
CA ILE A 727 0.99 -6.41 -0.12
C ILE A 727 1.50 -7.62 0.68
N TRP A 728 0.86 -8.79 0.60
CA TRP A 728 1.36 -10.00 1.27
C TRP A 728 2.75 -10.41 0.76
N ASN A 729 2.85 -10.76 -0.52
CA ASN A 729 4.07 -11.26 -1.15
C ASN A 729 4.84 -10.13 -1.85
N THR A 730 6.15 -9.99 -1.59
CA THR A 730 7.00 -9.06 -2.36
C THR A 730 7.04 -9.46 -3.83
N ASN A 731 6.72 -8.54 -4.74
CA ASN A 731 6.71 -8.80 -6.18
C ASN A 731 8.02 -8.42 -6.86
N PHE A 732 9.02 -9.29 -6.75
CA PHE A 732 10.34 -9.06 -7.35
C PHE A 732 10.38 -9.17 -8.89
N TYR A 733 9.26 -9.51 -9.54
CA TYR A 733 9.10 -9.47 -11.00
C TYR A 733 8.63 -8.11 -11.52
N MET A 734 8.59 -7.08 -10.68
CA MET A 734 8.32 -5.72 -11.11
C MET A 734 9.58 -5.09 -11.70
N ASN A 735 9.41 -4.34 -12.79
CA ASN A 735 10.49 -3.50 -13.33
C ASN A 735 10.68 -2.21 -12.49
N ASN A 736 9.69 -1.84 -11.67
CA ASN A 736 9.75 -0.74 -10.73
C ASN A 736 10.38 -1.19 -9.41
N ILE A 737 11.50 -0.56 -9.04
CA ILE A 737 12.24 -0.84 -7.82
C ILE A 737 11.42 -0.62 -6.55
N ASN A 738 10.52 0.35 -6.53
CA ASN A 738 9.68 0.60 -5.37
C ASN A 738 8.73 -0.58 -5.12
N GLU A 739 8.09 -1.07 -6.18
CA GLU A 739 7.15 -2.21 -6.12
C GLU A 739 7.85 -3.55 -5.84
N SER A 740 9.12 -3.69 -6.23
CA SER A 740 9.89 -4.93 -6.02
C SER A 740 10.44 -5.10 -4.60
N ASN A 741 10.27 -4.09 -3.74
CA ASN A 741 10.80 -4.07 -2.36
C ASN A 741 9.72 -4.21 -1.28
N ILE A 742 8.47 -3.86 -1.60
CA ILE A 742 7.37 -3.80 -0.62
C ILE A 742 6.65 -5.14 -0.51
N GLY A 743 6.29 -5.52 0.71
CA GLY A 743 5.56 -6.76 1.00
C GLY A 743 5.76 -7.24 2.43
N ALA A 744 4.79 -7.96 3.00
CA ALA A 744 4.85 -8.56 4.34
C ALA A 744 5.80 -9.78 4.39
N LEU A 745 5.95 -10.48 3.26
CA LEU A 745 6.91 -11.55 3.05
C LEU A 745 8.05 -11.08 2.14
N ARG A 746 9.27 -11.56 2.40
CA ARG A 746 10.43 -11.37 1.54
C ARG A 746 10.29 -12.18 0.25
N ALA A 747 11.18 -11.95 -0.72
CA ALA A 747 11.17 -12.67 -2.00
C ALA A 747 11.31 -14.20 -1.82
N ASP A 748 12.00 -14.64 -0.77
CA ASP A 748 12.17 -16.05 -0.39
C ASP A 748 10.95 -16.68 0.33
N GLY A 749 9.87 -15.90 0.55
CA GLY A 749 8.65 -16.36 1.20
C GLY A 749 8.64 -16.25 2.72
N THR A 750 9.73 -15.81 3.35
CA THR A 750 9.80 -15.65 4.81
C THR A 750 9.20 -14.33 5.27
N GLU A 751 8.58 -14.34 6.44
CA GLU A 751 7.84 -13.21 6.99
C GLU A 751 8.77 -12.13 7.54
N LYS A 752 8.49 -10.87 7.18
CA LYS A 752 9.11 -9.70 7.78
C LYS A 752 8.43 -9.34 9.12
N PRO A 753 9.07 -8.53 9.99
CA PRO A 753 8.44 -7.95 11.18
C PRO A 753 7.07 -7.29 10.91
N GLU A 754 6.87 -6.69 9.75
CA GLU A 754 5.60 -6.09 9.30
C GLU A 754 4.42 -7.08 9.34
N ALA A 755 4.64 -8.37 9.02
CA ALA A 755 3.59 -9.37 9.10
C ALA A 755 3.06 -9.52 10.55
N GLY A 756 3.89 -9.26 11.56
CA GLY A 756 3.51 -9.23 12.98
C GLY A 756 2.38 -8.23 13.27
N VAL A 757 2.35 -7.09 12.57
CA VAL A 757 1.27 -6.10 12.71
C VAL A 757 -0.08 -6.71 12.34
N SER A 758 -0.13 -7.54 11.29
CA SER A 758 -1.36 -8.24 10.90
C SER A 758 -1.80 -9.22 12.00
N TYR A 759 -0.88 -10.02 12.56
CA TYR A 759 -1.19 -10.94 13.67
C TYR A 759 -1.77 -10.21 14.88
N ASP A 760 -1.12 -9.13 15.32
CA ASP A 760 -1.50 -8.40 16.53
C ASP A 760 -2.86 -7.69 16.34
N PHE A 761 -3.04 -6.99 15.21
CA PHE A 761 -4.30 -6.30 14.92
C PHE A 761 -5.42 -7.29 14.63
N GLY A 762 -5.16 -8.36 13.88
CA GLY A 762 -6.13 -9.39 13.55
C GLY A 762 -6.69 -10.06 14.81
N HIS A 763 -5.81 -10.40 15.77
CA HIS A 763 -6.23 -10.94 17.06
C HIS A 763 -7.03 -9.92 17.88
N PHE A 764 -6.51 -8.70 18.02
CA PHE A 764 -7.15 -7.67 18.83
C PHE A 764 -8.52 -7.26 18.27
N MET A 765 -8.62 -6.94 16.98
CA MET A 765 -9.86 -6.50 16.34
C MET A 765 -10.93 -7.57 16.33
N GLU A 766 -10.58 -8.84 16.10
CA GLU A 766 -11.55 -9.94 16.22
C GLU A 766 -12.09 -10.05 17.66
N SER A 767 -11.24 -9.87 18.67
CA SER A 767 -11.64 -9.97 20.08
C SER A 767 -12.62 -8.87 20.52
N ILE A 768 -12.60 -7.70 19.84
CA ILE A 768 -13.46 -6.55 20.17
C ILE A 768 -14.48 -6.23 19.07
N ARG A 769 -14.64 -7.08 18.05
CA ARG A 769 -15.45 -6.74 16.86
C ARG A 769 -16.88 -6.31 17.16
N ASP A 770 -17.51 -6.87 18.18
CA ASP A 770 -18.90 -6.54 18.54
C ASP A 770 -19.02 -5.15 19.19
N LEU A 771 -17.90 -4.49 19.52
CA LEU A 771 -17.87 -3.11 19.96
C LEU A 771 -18.23 -2.13 18.84
N PHE A 772 -17.96 -2.48 17.57
CA PHE A 772 -18.09 -1.61 16.40
C PHE A 772 -19.55 -1.42 15.95
N VAL A 773 -20.40 -0.94 16.86
CA VAL A 773 -21.84 -0.72 16.64
C VAL A 773 -22.22 0.68 17.11
N GLU A 774 -22.87 1.44 16.23
CA GLU A 774 -23.40 2.78 16.51
C GLU A 774 -22.36 3.73 17.12
N ARG A 775 -21.25 3.97 16.40
CA ARG A 775 -20.22 4.93 16.84
C ARG A 775 -20.83 6.31 17.08
N LYS A 776 -20.42 7.01 18.13
CA LYS A 776 -20.77 8.43 18.32
C LYS A 776 -19.96 9.32 17.38
N LEU A 777 -20.62 10.24 16.66
CA LEU A 777 -19.95 11.22 15.81
C LEU A 777 -19.27 12.32 16.64
N GLU A 778 -18.20 12.87 16.07
CA GLU A 778 -17.48 14.04 16.56
C GLU A 778 -18.40 15.27 16.66
N GLU A 779 -18.25 16.05 17.72
CA GLU A 779 -19.00 17.30 17.94
C GLU A 779 -18.41 18.50 17.18
N THR A 780 -17.21 18.33 16.62
CA THR A 780 -16.54 19.31 15.75
C THR A 780 -16.51 18.79 14.32
N ALA A 781 -16.87 19.64 13.36
CA ALA A 781 -16.77 19.35 11.93
C ALA A 781 -15.90 20.39 11.21
N VAL A 782 -15.16 19.96 10.19
CA VAL A 782 -14.30 20.82 9.38
C VAL A 782 -14.72 20.72 7.93
N VAL A 783 -15.02 21.86 7.31
CA VAL A 783 -15.40 21.91 5.90
C VAL A 783 -14.13 22.03 5.05
N PHE A 784 -13.92 21.09 4.13
CA PHE A 784 -12.85 21.15 3.15
C PHE A 784 -13.20 22.13 2.02
N PRO A 785 -12.44 23.22 1.83
CA PRO A 785 -12.80 24.28 0.89
C PRO A 785 -12.38 23.92 -0.56
N TYR A 786 -13.18 23.09 -1.21
CA TYR A 786 -12.96 22.63 -2.59
C TYR A 786 -12.97 23.75 -3.63
N SER A 787 -13.71 24.84 -3.46
CA SER A 787 -13.61 25.98 -4.39
C SER A 787 -12.19 26.53 -4.44
N ASN A 788 -11.49 26.51 -3.30
CA ASN A 788 -10.09 26.90 -3.25
C ASN A 788 -9.17 25.81 -3.77
N ASP A 789 -9.33 24.57 -3.31
CA ASP A 789 -8.50 23.45 -3.74
C ASP A 789 -8.61 23.19 -5.25
N PHE A 790 -9.78 23.35 -5.85
CA PHE A 790 -9.97 23.14 -7.29
C PHE A 790 -9.66 24.38 -8.14
N SER A 791 -9.32 25.51 -7.52
CA SER A 791 -8.92 26.71 -8.24
C SER A 791 -7.43 26.70 -8.64
N ASN A 792 -7.01 27.81 -9.26
CA ASN A 792 -5.62 28.07 -9.63
C ASN A 792 -4.74 28.61 -8.47
N ARG A 793 -5.29 28.72 -7.25
CA ARG A 793 -4.62 29.21 -6.04
C ARG A 793 -4.98 28.32 -4.85
N LYS A 794 -4.33 27.17 -4.77
CA LYS A 794 -4.65 26.10 -3.81
C LYS A 794 -3.97 26.36 -2.47
N LEU A 795 -4.75 26.67 -1.45
CA LEU A 795 -4.35 26.93 -0.06
C LEU A 795 -5.02 25.97 0.92
N ALA A 796 -6.12 25.33 0.50
CA ALA A 796 -6.95 24.42 1.29
C ALA A 796 -6.15 23.28 1.96
N TYR A 797 -5.25 22.64 1.21
CA TYR A 797 -4.45 21.52 1.72
C TYR A 797 -3.62 21.93 2.94
N GLU A 798 -2.78 22.95 2.82
CA GLU A 798 -1.93 23.46 3.91
C GLU A 798 -2.76 23.94 5.11
N ALA A 799 -3.87 24.62 4.86
CA ALA A 799 -4.74 25.09 5.93
C ALA A 799 -5.37 23.93 6.72
N THR A 800 -5.88 22.92 6.02
CA THR A 800 -6.60 21.80 6.65
C THR A 800 -5.67 20.79 7.31
N THR A 801 -4.49 20.51 6.76
CA THR A 801 -3.49 19.64 7.42
C THR A 801 -2.97 20.29 8.69
N LYS A 802 -2.65 21.60 8.65
CA LYS A 802 -2.27 22.37 9.83
C LYS A 802 -3.36 22.35 10.90
N LEU A 803 -4.61 22.58 10.50
CA LEU A 803 -5.77 22.52 11.40
C LEU A 803 -5.87 21.15 12.07
N VAL A 804 -5.85 20.05 11.31
CA VAL A 804 -6.04 18.69 11.85
C VAL A 804 -4.91 18.37 12.83
N ARG A 805 -3.66 18.68 12.47
CA ARG A 805 -2.51 18.50 13.36
C ARG A 805 -2.69 19.26 14.67
N THR A 806 -3.04 20.55 14.61
CA THR A 806 -3.24 21.37 15.81
C THR A 806 -4.42 20.90 16.67
N LEU A 807 -5.56 20.55 16.07
CA LEU A 807 -6.70 20.04 16.83
C LEU A 807 -6.36 18.71 17.51
N SER A 808 -5.85 17.73 16.76
CA SER A 808 -5.70 16.36 17.24
C SER A 808 -4.50 16.14 18.16
N TYR A 809 -3.39 16.87 17.96
CA TYR A 809 -2.17 16.68 18.77
C TYR A 809 -2.00 17.76 19.85
N ASN A 810 -2.27 19.03 19.53
CA ASN A 810 -2.01 20.11 20.48
C ASN A 810 -3.20 20.35 21.42
N LEU A 811 -4.42 20.13 20.93
CA LEU A 811 -5.65 20.39 21.69
C LEU A 811 -6.40 19.10 22.08
N ASN A 812 -5.96 17.94 21.60
CA ASN A 812 -6.60 16.63 21.82
C ASN A 812 -8.11 16.64 21.49
N VAL A 813 -8.49 17.39 20.44
CA VAL A 813 -9.85 17.45 19.89
C VAL A 813 -9.86 16.83 18.50
N HIS A 814 -10.83 15.96 18.27
CA HIS A 814 -10.99 15.25 17.01
C HIS A 814 -12.20 15.78 16.25
N ALA A 815 -12.06 15.90 14.94
CA ALA A 815 -13.09 16.42 14.06
C ALA A 815 -13.42 15.41 12.96
N ARG A 816 -14.62 15.55 12.40
CA ARG A 816 -15.03 14.87 11.16
C ARG A 816 -14.98 15.85 9.97
N GLY A 817 -14.70 15.33 8.78
CA GLY A 817 -14.64 16.12 7.56
C GLY A 817 -16.02 16.34 6.95
N LEU A 818 -16.20 17.45 6.25
CA LEU A 818 -17.34 17.76 5.38
C LEU A 818 -16.83 18.34 4.06
N SER A 819 -17.55 18.10 2.99
CA SER A 819 -17.29 18.76 1.70
C SER A 819 -18.00 20.11 1.64
N GLU A 820 -17.32 21.14 1.15
CA GLU A 820 -17.95 22.42 0.79
C GLU A 820 -19.17 22.23 -0.13
N TYR A 821 -19.13 21.26 -1.05
CA TYR A 821 -20.20 21.02 -2.02
C TYR A 821 -21.25 20.02 -1.53
N HIS A 822 -21.02 19.31 -0.42
CA HIS A 822 -21.93 18.27 0.11
C HIS A 822 -22.15 18.48 1.62
N LEU A 823 -23.04 19.41 1.95
CA LEU A 823 -23.34 19.82 3.33
C LEU A 823 -24.64 19.21 3.89
N ASP A 824 -25.28 18.32 3.15
CA ASP A 824 -26.64 17.84 3.47
C ASP A 824 -26.69 17.08 4.80
N SER A 825 -25.59 16.42 5.17
CA SER A 825 -25.45 15.68 6.44
C SER A 825 -25.57 16.55 7.69
N LEU A 826 -25.44 17.88 7.56
CA LEU A 826 -25.65 18.82 8.67
C LEU A 826 -27.09 18.81 9.17
N THR A 827 -28.05 18.39 8.34
CA THR A 827 -29.46 18.32 8.72
C THR A 827 -29.75 17.16 9.68
N GLU A 828 -29.13 15.99 9.44
CA GLU A 828 -29.29 14.80 10.27
C GLU A 828 -28.37 14.81 11.49
N TRP A 829 -27.14 15.31 11.32
CA TRP A 829 -26.12 15.31 12.36
C TRP A 829 -25.53 16.71 12.51
N ALA A 830 -26.15 17.56 13.31
CA ALA A 830 -25.62 18.89 13.60
C ALA A 830 -24.40 18.82 14.57
N PRO A 831 -23.21 19.28 14.17
CA PRO A 831 -22.08 19.44 15.09
C PRO A 831 -22.27 20.69 15.96
N LYS A 832 -21.59 20.76 17.12
CA LYS A 832 -21.58 21.96 17.98
C LYS A 832 -20.68 23.05 17.41
N LEU A 833 -19.58 22.67 16.76
CA LEU A 833 -18.62 23.56 16.12
C LEU A 833 -18.39 23.17 14.66
N ILE A 834 -18.50 24.14 13.75
CA ILE A 834 -18.10 24.01 12.35
C ILE A 834 -16.93 24.96 12.11
N ILE A 835 -15.85 24.46 11.49
CA ILE A 835 -14.69 25.27 11.11
C ILE A 835 -14.55 25.28 9.59
N VAL A 836 -14.40 26.48 9.02
CA VAL A 836 -14.03 26.70 7.61
C VAL A 836 -12.64 27.36 7.58
N PRO A 837 -11.56 26.59 7.42
CA PRO A 837 -10.20 27.06 7.62
C PRO A 837 -9.63 27.74 6.37
N SER A 838 -9.27 29.02 6.48
CA SER A 838 -8.52 29.78 5.48
C SER A 838 -8.99 29.58 4.05
N ALA A 839 -10.30 29.44 3.84
CA ALA A 839 -10.86 29.06 2.54
C ALA A 839 -10.49 30.04 1.41
N HIS A 840 -10.30 31.32 1.75
CA HIS A 840 -10.12 32.43 0.83
C HIS A 840 -11.30 32.66 -0.11
N ASN A 841 -11.47 31.80 -1.11
CA ASN A 841 -12.61 31.77 -2.00
C ASN A 841 -13.51 30.58 -1.64
N PHE A 842 -14.82 30.81 -1.63
CA PHE A 842 -15.78 29.82 -1.16
C PHE A 842 -17.09 29.95 -1.93
N SER A 843 -17.75 28.83 -2.18
CA SER A 843 -19.02 28.74 -2.91
C SER A 843 -20.08 29.58 -2.22
N THR A 844 -20.79 30.38 -3.00
CA THR A 844 -21.89 31.20 -2.47
C THR A 844 -23.06 30.32 -2.01
N ASP A 845 -23.36 29.23 -2.70
CA ASP A 845 -24.40 28.29 -2.27
C ASP A 845 -24.02 27.59 -0.96
N ALA A 846 -22.78 27.12 -0.84
CA ALA A 846 -22.29 26.49 0.39
C ALA A 846 -22.29 27.48 1.57
N TRP A 847 -21.90 28.73 1.31
CA TRP A 847 -21.96 29.80 2.29
C TRP A 847 -23.37 29.99 2.83
N ASP A 848 -24.35 30.17 1.94
CA ASP A 848 -25.73 30.41 2.31
C ASP A 848 -26.31 29.24 3.10
N ARG A 849 -25.99 27.99 2.72
CA ARG A 849 -26.37 26.79 3.47
C ARG A 849 -25.77 26.75 4.88
N LEU A 850 -24.49 27.07 5.04
CA LEU A 850 -23.84 27.11 6.37
C LEU A 850 -24.46 28.18 7.27
N ILE A 851 -24.69 29.39 6.74
CA ILE A 851 -25.30 30.48 7.51
C ILE A 851 -26.74 30.14 7.90
N ALA A 852 -27.52 29.55 6.99
CA ALA A 852 -28.86 29.07 7.28
C ALA A 852 -28.85 28.00 8.37
N HIS A 853 -28.00 26.98 8.25
CA HIS A 853 -27.85 25.93 9.26
C HIS A 853 -27.57 26.51 10.65
N ILE A 854 -26.58 27.39 10.78
CA ILE A 854 -26.20 28.01 12.05
C ILE A 854 -27.34 28.90 12.60
N SER A 855 -28.00 29.65 11.73
CA SER A 855 -29.11 30.51 12.15
C SER A 855 -30.32 29.72 12.65
N GLU A 856 -30.62 28.58 12.03
CA GLU A 856 -31.82 27.80 12.28
C GLU A 856 -31.65 26.70 13.34
N GLN A 857 -30.50 26.02 13.34
CA GLN A 857 -30.21 24.87 14.21
C GLN A 857 -29.29 25.24 15.39
N GLY A 858 -28.59 26.37 15.33
CA GLY A 858 -27.66 26.80 16.36
C GLY A 858 -26.22 26.33 16.12
N GLY A 859 -25.42 26.30 17.19
CA GLY A 859 -23.99 25.96 17.13
C GLY A 859 -23.09 27.16 16.84
N VAL A 860 -21.79 26.90 16.73
CA VAL A 860 -20.76 27.90 16.45
C VAL A 860 -20.13 27.62 15.09
N LEU A 861 -20.04 28.65 14.26
CA LEU A 861 -19.28 28.64 13.02
C LEU A 861 -18.03 29.49 13.19
N LEU A 862 -16.86 28.87 13.04
CA LEU A 862 -15.58 29.56 12.93
C LEU A 862 -15.18 29.64 11.46
N ILE A 863 -14.94 30.85 10.96
CA ILE A 863 -14.36 31.06 9.63
C ILE A 863 -13.08 31.88 9.79
N THR A 864 -12.02 31.48 9.09
CA THR A 864 -10.74 32.17 9.11
C THR A 864 -10.33 32.61 7.70
N GLY A 865 -9.66 33.76 7.60
CA GLY A 865 -9.32 34.39 6.33
C GLY A 865 -10.43 35.24 5.72
N PRO A 866 -10.30 35.61 4.43
CA PRO A 866 -11.29 36.42 3.76
C PRO A 866 -12.57 35.62 3.47
N VAL A 867 -13.72 36.26 3.69
CA VAL A 867 -15.07 35.72 3.49
C VAL A 867 -15.77 36.29 2.25
N GLY A 868 -15.27 37.41 1.73
CA GLY A 868 -15.87 38.19 0.65
C GLY A 868 -15.32 37.85 -0.73
N LEU A 869 -14.87 36.61 -0.97
CA LEU A 869 -14.50 36.14 -2.31
C LEU A 869 -15.40 34.95 -2.67
N ASP A 870 -16.04 35.04 -3.84
CA ASP A 870 -16.83 33.94 -4.39
C ASP A 870 -15.94 32.82 -4.95
N ASP A 871 -16.56 31.71 -5.36
CA ASP A 871 -15.93 30.55 -5.99
C ASP A 871 -14.88 30.90 -7.09
N TYR A 872 -15.06 32.00 -7.84
CA TYR A 872 -14.14 32.46 -8.90
C TYR A 872 -13.20 33.59 -8.47
N TRP A 873 -12.92 33.74 -7.17
CA TRP A 873 -12.04 34.78 -6.59
C TRP A 873 -12.54 36.22 -6.76
N ARG A 874 -13.83 36.42 -7.01
CA ARG A 874 -14.39 37.77 -7.23
C ARG A 874 -14.87 38.36 -5.91
N PRO A 875 -14.62 39.65 -5.65
CA PRO A 875 -15.13 40.31 -4.46
C PRO A 875 -16.66 40.33 -4.42
N ILE A 876 -17.23 39.85 -3.32
CA ILE A 876 -18.65 39.89 -3.02
C ILE A 876 -18.89 40.34 -1.58
N ALA A 877 -19.99 41.05 -1.35
CA ALA A 877 -20.40 41.44 -0.02
C ALA A 877 -21.09 40.26 0.68
N ARG A 878 -20.57 39.83 1.83
CA ARG A 878 -21.19 38.82 2.69
C ARG A 878 -21.41 39.38 4.09
N LEU A 879 -22.55 39.02 4.70
CA LEU A 879 -22.94 39.40 6.07
C LEU A 879 -22.77 40.90 6.39
N THR A 880 -23.05 41.77 5.43
CA THR A 880 -22.80 43.22 5.60
C THR A 880 -23.63 43.83 6.74
N ALA A 881 -24.79 43.23 7.06
CA ALA A 881 -25.61 43.68 8.18
C ALA A 881 -24.98 43.34 9.55
N GLU A 882 -24.25 42.22 9.62
CA GLU A 882 -23.69 41.68 10.85
C GLU A 882 -22.24 42.12 11.08
N VAL A 883 -21.40 42.12 10.03
CA VAL A 883 -19.96 42.44 10.12
C VAL A 883 -19.62 43.82 9.56
N GLY A 884 -20.60 44.54 9.03
CA GLY A 884 -20.42 45.83 8.37
C GLY A 884 -19.78 45.73 6.98
N PRO A 885 -19.53 46.88 6.32
CA PRO A 885 -18.83 46.91 5.04
C PRO A 885 -17.36 46.54 5.24
N THR A 886 -16.84 45.65 4.39
CA THR A 886 -15.48 45.10 4.48
C THR A 886 -14.74 45.19 3.15
N ILE A 887 -13.42 45.06 3.18
CA ILE A 887 -12.56 45.06 2.01
C ILE A 887 -11.48 43.99 2.11
N VAL A 888 -11.26 43.25 1.03
CA VAL A 888 -10.15 42.29 0.89
C VAL A 888 -8.86 43.07 0.62
N THR A 889 -7.79 42.75 1.35
CA THR A 889 -6.49 43.42 1.27
C THR A 889 -5.34 42.41 1.41
N ASN A 890 -4.16 42.79 0.94
CA ASN A 890 -2.97 41.96 1.08
C ASN A 890 -2.57 41.74 2.55
N LEU A 891 -1.93 40.61 2.81
CA LEU A 891 -1.23 40.32 4.05
C LEU A 891 0.11 41.06 4.11
N LEU A 892 0.55 41.38 5.33
CA LEU A 892 1.93 41.73 5.63
C LEU A 892 2.67 40.50 6.18
N ARG A 893 4.01 40.55 6.16
CA ARG A 893 4.87 39.49 6.73
C ARG A 893 4.54 39.20 8.20
N GLU A 894 4.27 40.26 8.96
CA GLU A 894 3.86 40.20 10.36
C GLU A 894 2.52 40.92 10.49
N GLU A 895 1.51 40.16 10.87
CA GLU A 895 0.21 40.66 11.29
C GLU A 895 0.08 40.52 12.80
N LEU A 896 -0.86 41.25 13.39
CA LEU A 896 -1.19 41.15 14.81
C LEU A 896 -2.65 40.77 14.94
N LEU A 897 -2.96 39.69 15.67
CA LEU A 897 -4.30 39.22 15.98
C LEU A 897 -4.60 39.48 17.45
N GLU A 898 -5.75 40.09 17.75
CA GLU A 898 -6.20 40.32 19.11
C GLU A 898 -7.29 39.31 19.51
N ILE A 899 -6.98 38.46 20.49
CA ILE A 899 -7.91 37.46 21.06
C ILE A 899 -7.97 37.72 22.56
N ASN A 900 -9.17 37.94 23.10
CA ASN A 900 -9.39 38.22 24.54
C ASN A 900 -8.46 39.31 25.12
N GLY A 901 -8.17 40.35 24.33
CA GLY A 901 -7.27 41.44 24.72
C GLY A 901 -5.77 41.13 24.62
N ARG A 902 -5.37 39.88 24.36
CA ARG A 902 -3.99 39.50 24.05
C ARG A 902 -3.69 39.79 22.59
N LYS A 903 -2.55 40.42 22.31
CA LYS A 903 -2.05 40.70 20.96
C LYS A 903 -1.03 39.64 20.56
N LEU A 904 -1.42 38.75 19.66
CA LEU A 904 -0.64 37.60 19.21
C LEU A 904 -0.08 37.88 17.82
N PRO A 905 1.24 37.75 17.59
CA PRO A 905 1.81 37.88 16.26
C PRO A 905 1.38 36.71 15.37
N VAL A 906 1.04 37.00 14.12
CA VAL A 906 0.70 36.03 13.08
C VAL A 906 1.64 36.26 11.90
N SER A 907 2.50 35.29 11.62
CA SER A 907 3.64 35.46 10.71
C SER A 907 3.42 34.70 9.40
N PHE A 908 3.60 35.36 8.25
CA PHE A 908 3.39 34.81 6.91
C PHE A 908 4.68 34.80 6.07
N GLY A 909 5.36 33.64 6.02
CA GLY A 909 6.63 33.48 5.32
C GLY A 909 6.50 33.22 3.81
N GLY A 910 7.64 33.17 3.11
CA GLY A 910 7.71 32.73 1.71
C GLY A 910 6.80 33.52 0.75
N ALA A 911 5.99 32.80 -0.02
CA ALA A 911 5.09 33.36 -1.02
C ALA A 911 3.78 33.92 -0.44
N ARG A 912 3.52 33.77 0.87
CA ARG A 912 2.21 34.01 1.49
C ARG A 912 1.70 35.44 1.33
N ILE A 913 2.58 36.44 1.37
CA ILE A 913 2.20 37.84 1.13
C ILE A 913 1.77 38.13 -0.31
N ALA A 914 2.06 37.22 -1.24
CA ALA A 914 1.76 37.34 -2.66
C ALA A 914 0.57 36.47 -3.11
N ASP A 915 0.28 35.36 -2.41
CA ASP A 915 -0.79 34.42 -2.79
C ASP A 915 -2.00 34.39 -1.84
N ALA A 916 -1.87 34.95 -0.64
CA ALA A 916 -2.92 34.96 0.37
C ALA A 916 -3.37 36.38 0.72
N ASN A 917 -4.60 36.48 1.22
CA ASN A 917 -5.27 37.75 1.51
C ASN A 917 -5.84 37.75 2.94
N LYS A 918 -6.07 38.95 3.47
CA LYS A 918 -6.94 39.17 4.63
C LYS A 918 -8.14 40.00 4.22
N GLN A 919 -9.13 40.10 5.09
CA GLN A 919 -10.25 41.01 4.89
C GLN A 919 -10.53 41.79 6.16
N ARG A 920 -10.68 43.11 6.04
CA ARG A 920 -10.87 44.00 7.19
C ARG A 920 -12.13 44.86 7.03
N PRO A 921 -12.75 45.30 8.13
CA PRO A 921 -13.79 46.32 8.08
C PRO A 921 -13.29 47.62 7.44
N LEU A 922 -14.16 48.29 6.68
CA LEU A 922 -13.91 49.64 6.19
C LEU A 922 -13.96 50.61 7.38
N LEU A 923 -12.91 51.44 7.53
CA LEU A 923 -12.94 52.53 8.50
C LEU A 923 -14.00 53.56 8.05
N PRO A 924 -14.83 54.10 8.96
CA PRO A 924 -15.74 55.18 8.59
C PRO A 924 -14.92 56.35 8.03
N PRO A 925 -15.39 57.01 6.95
CA PRO A 925 -14.69 58.17 6.41
C PRO A 925 -14.52 59.20 7.52
N ALA A 926 -13.32 59.79 7.60
CA ALA A 926 -13.03 60.86 8.55
C ALA A 926 -14.09 61.96 8.41
N GLY A 927 -15.00 62.04 9.38
CA GLY A 927 -15.97 63.12 9.44
C GLY A 927 -15.25 64.45 9.53
N ASN A 928 -15.79 65.46 8.86
CA ASN A 928 -15.28 66.82 8.80
C ASN A 928 -15.34 67.60 10.14
N ASP A 929 -15.30 66.92 11.29
CA ASP A 929 -15.17 67.58 12.58
C ASP A 929 -13.71 67.57 13.01
N SER A 930 -13.05 68.65 12.60
CA SER A 930 -11.77 69.10 13.10
C SER A 930 -11.78 69.20 14.62
N GLN A 931 -10.97 68.38 15.30
CA GLN A 931 -10.06 68.83 16.35
C GLN A 931 -8.98 67.78 16.66
N GLY A 932 -7.82 67.95 16.02
CA GLY A 932 -6.52 67.78 16.66
C GLY A 932 -6.09 66.40 17.16
N ALA A 933 -5.92 65.43 16.25
CA ALA A 933 -4.83 64.45 16.36
C ALA A 933 -4.55 63.81 15.00
N SER A 934 -3.28 63.78 14.61
CA SER A 934 -2.79 63.05 13.45
C SER A 934 -3.10 61.56 13.54
N MET A 935 -4.22 61.08 13.00
CA MET A 935 -4.39 59.65 12.67
C MET A 935 -3.67 59.34 11.35
N LYS A 936 -2.34 59.51 11.34
CA LYS A 936 -1.48 58.87 10.34
C LYS A 936 -1.32 57.39 10.71
N GLY A 937 -2.21 56.56 10.15
CA GLY A 937 -1.79 55.29 9.54
C GLY A 937 -1.29 54.14 10.41
N THR A 938 -1.73 53.98 11.65
CA THR A 938 -1.60 52.68 12.35
C THR A 938 -2.94 51.94 12.27
N ILE A 939 -3.09 51.07 11.27
CA ILE A 939 -4.09 50.01 11.35
C ILE A 939 -3.69 49.16 12.56
N GLY A 940 -4.50 49.20 13.63
CA GLY A 940 -4.27 48.44 14.85
C GLY A 940 -4.32 46.92 14.62
N SER A 941 -4.19 46.14 15.70
CA SER A 941 -4.38 44.69 15.69
C SER A 941 -5.67 44.30 14.94
N ASN A 942 -5.59 43.25 14.11
CA ASN A 942 -6.76 42.58 13.55
C ASN A 942 -7.56 41.98 14.72
N LYS A 943 -8.88 42.17 14.72
CA LYS A 943 -9.77 41.67 15.77
C LYS A 943 -10.70 40.60 15.22
N LEU A 944 -11.11 39.69 16.10
CA LEU A 944 -12.18 38.74 15.79
C LEU A 944 -13.50 39.49 15.68
N THR A 945 -14.32 39.08 14.72
CA THR A 945 -15.73 39.48 14.66
C THR A 945 -16.56 38.36 15.27
N ASP A 946 -17.33 38.68 16.29
CA ASP A 946 -18.07 37.71 17.07
C ASP A 946 -19.52 38.17 17.16
N VAL A 947 -20.39 37.50 16.39
CA VAL A 947 -21.77 37.94 16.16
C VAL A 947 -22.76 36.80 16.36
N GLN A 948 -23.90 37.13 16.94
CA GLN A 948 -25.04 36.22 17.01
C GLN A 948 -25.65 36.07 15.60
N LEU A 949 -25.86 34.84 15.15
CA LEU A 949 -26.55 34.51 13.91
C LEU A 949 -27.75 33.63 14.23
N GLY A 950 -28.95 34.20 14.26
CA GLY A 950 -30.16 33.47 14.65
C GLY A 950 -29.99 32.77 16.01
N LYS A 951 -30.15 31.43 16.03
CA LYS A 951 -29.93 30.59 17.22
C LYS A 951 -28.45 30.26 17.49
N GLY A 952 -27.58 30.48 16.51
CA GLY A 952 -26.16 30.16 16.58
C GLY A 952 -25.26 31.39 16.63
N ARG A 953 -23.98 31.18 16.39
CA ARG A 953 -22.94 32.20 16.55
C ARG A 953 -21.90 32.07 15.44
N LEU A 954 -21.46 33.21 14.90
CA LEU A 954 -20.31 33.29 14.00
C LEU A 954 -19.13 33.93 14.72
N ILE A 955 -17.99 33.24 14.67
CA ILE A 955 -16.68 33.78 14.99
C ILE A 955 -15.91 33.87 13.68
N TRP A 956 -15.55 35.08 13.27
CA TRP A 956 -14.77 35.32 12.07
C TRP A 956 -13.41 35.92 12.41
N CYS A 957 -12.35 35.19 12.05
CA CYS A 957 -10.99 35.70 12.06
C CYS A 957 -10.65 36.27 10.66
N PRO A 958 -10.33 37.56 10.54
CA PRO A 958 -10.04 38.19 9.25
C PRO A 958 -8.73 37.72 8.59
N LEU A 959 -7.85 37.06 9.37
CA LEU A 959 -6.57 36.53 8.92
C LEU A 959 -6.69 35.04 8.60
N PRO A 960 -6.02 34.54 7.55
CA PRO A 960 -5.94 33.11 7.25
C PRO A 960 -4.92 32.44 8.18
N VAL A 961 -5.31 32.27 9.44
CA VAL A 961 -4.40 31.90 10.53
C VAL A 961 -3.81 30.50 10.36
N GLU A 962 -4.44 29.57 9.66
CA GLU A 962 -3.89 28.23 9.44
C GLU A 962 -2.66 28.26 8.52
N LEU A 963 -2.51 29.28 7.68
CA LEU A 963 -1.37 29.46 6.77
C LEU A 963 -0.19 30.22 7.42
N ASN A 964 -0.20 30.35 8.73
CA ASN A 964 0.80 31.10 9.49
C ASN A 964 1.90 30.20 10.06
N ASP A 965 3.08 30.77 10.31
CA ASP A 965 4.26 30.04 10.81
C ASP A 965 4.19 29.70 12.32
N ARG A 966 3.22 30.25 13.09
CA ARG A 966 3.15 30.14 14.56
C ARG A 966 1.92 29.35 15.02
N ASN A 967 2.11 28.39 15.93
CA ASN A 967 1.00 27.60 16.48
C ASN A 967 0.18 28.37 17.53
N GLU A 968 0.82 29.18 18.38
CA GLU A 968 0.16 29.88 19.49
C GLU A 968 -1.12 30.67 19.06
N PRO A 969 -1.11 31.55 18.04
CA PRO A 969 -2.32 32.26 17.63
C PRO A 969 -3.44 31.33 17.13
N LEU A 970 -3.07 30.20 16.52
CA LEU A 970 -4.02 29.21 16.03
C LEU A 970 -4.67 28.44 17.19
N GLU A 971 -3.85 27.97 18.13
CA GLU A 971 -4.31 27.28 19.34
C GLU A 971 -5.23 28.15 20.18
N GLU A 972 -4.87 29.43 20.39
CA GLU A 972 -5.71 30.36 21.16
C GLU A 972 -7.06 30.62 20.47
N LEU A 973 -7.09 30.71 19.14
CA LEU A 973 -8.34 30.86 18.39
C LEU A 973 -9.22 29.61 18.50
N TYR A 974 -8.64 28.43 18.36
CA TYR A 974 -9.41 27.18 18.46
C TYR A 974 -9.91 26.93 19.87
N LYS A 975 -9.11 27.21 20.91
CA LYS A 975 -9.57 27.17 22.31
C LYS A 975 -10.78 28.09 22.53
N LEU A 976 -10.77 29.30 21.96
CA LEU A 976 -11.91 30.21 22.02
C LEU A 976 -13.16 29.61 21.36
N ALA A 977 -13.03 29.07 20.15
CA ALA A 977 -14.16 28.49 19.41
C ALA A 977 -14.72 27.23 20.09
N LEU A 978 -13.84 26.35 20.59
CA LEU A 978 -14.21 25.16 21.36
C LEU A 978 -14.98 25.54 22.63
N ALA A 979 -14.46 26.50 23.41
CA ALA A 979 -15.14 27.01 24.60
C ALA A 979 -16.50 27.66 24.27
N ALA A 980 -16.59 28.43 23.18
CA ALA A 980 -17.83 29.04 22.74
C ALA A 980 -18.90 28.02 22.31
N SER A 981 -18.49 26.87 21.78
CA SER A 981 -19.38 25.82 21.29
C SER A 981 -19.82 24.80 22.35
N GLY A 982 -19.10 24.70 23.47
CA GLY A 982 -19.36 23.70 24.50
C GLY A 982 -19.14 22.26 24.00
N VAL A 983 -18.18 22.07 23.07
CA VAL A 983 -17.68 20.74 22.70
C VAL A 983 -17.14 20.04 23.95
N SER A 984 -17.54 18.79 24.14
CA SER A 984 -17.11 17.98 25.28
C SER A 984 -15.72 17.40 25.04
N GLU A 985 -14.91 17.35 26.09
CA GLU A 985 -13.61 16.68 26.06
C GLU A 985 -13.80 15.15 25.98
N GLU A 986 -13.07 14.49 25.07
CA GLU A 986 -13.09 13.03 24.96
C GLU A 986 -12.34 12.36 26.14
N LEU A 987 -11.24 12.98 26.57
CA LEU A 987 -10.33 12.52 27.62
C LEU A 987 -9.81 13.70 28.44
N GLU A 988 -9.76 13.55 29.76
CA GLU A 988 -9.05 14.44 30.67
C GLU A 988 -7.59 13.95 30.77
N TRP A 989 -6.66 14.67 30.16
CA TRP A 989 -5.23 14.32 30.19
C TRP A 989 -4.58 14.77 31.50
N GLN A 990 -4.11 13.80 32.28
CA GLN A 990 -3.41 14.03 33.54
C GLN A 990 -1.88 13.99 33.39
N LEU A 991 -1.39 13.26 32.39
CA LEU A 991 0.03 13.18 32.02
C LEU A 991 0.15 12.88 30.51
N GLY A 992 1.06 13.58 29.83
CA GLY A 992 1.41 13.34 28.41
C GLY A 992 0.59 14.12 27.37
N GLY A 993 -0.48 14.82 27.77
CA GLY A 993 -1.36 15.53 26.83
C GLY A 993 -0.78 16.80 26.19
N ASP A 994 0.36 17.28 26.68
CA ASP A 994 1.12 18.43 26.15
C ASP A 994 2.27 18.01 25.22
N CYS A 995 2.40 16.70 24.94
CA CYS A 995 3.46 16.16 24.10
C CYS A 995 3.08 16.20 22.60
N PRO A 996 3.66 17.09 21.77
CA PRO A 996 3.26 17.29 20.36
C PRO A 996 3.42 16.08 19.42
N GLY A 997 4.22 15.08 19.79
CA GLY A 997 4.38 13.82 19.04
C GLY A 997 3.49 12.69 19.54
N LEU A 998 2.58 12.96 20.46
CA LEU A 998 1.65 11.96 20.98
C LEU A 998 0.24 12.25 20.46
N TYR A 999 -0.36 11.23 19.86
CA TYR A 999 -1.78 11.23 19.52
C TYR A 999 -2.52 10.32 20.49
N GLY A 1000 -3.68 10.74 20.98
CA GLY A 1000 -4.51 9.91 21.86
C GLY A 1000 -5.98 10.27 21.79
N ARG A 1001 -6.85 9.26 21.68
CA ARG A 1001 -8.30 9.50 21.63
C ARG A 1001 -9.16 8.36 22.11
N LYS A 1002 -10.45 8.68 22.31
CA LYS A 1002 -11.51 7.74 22.66
C LYS A 1002 -12.60 7.71 21.58
N LEU A 1003 -12.81 6.56 20.97
CA LEU A 1003 -13.99 6.28 20.14
C LEU A 1003 -15.08 5.66 21.00
N SER A 1004 -16.26 6.27 21.03
CA SER A 1004 -17.40 5.78 21.82
C SER A 1004 -18.40 5.03 20.93
N PHE A 1005 -18.92 3.92 21.44
CA PHE A 1005 -19.89 3.05 20.80
C PHE A 1005 -21.06 2.78 21.74
N ARG A 1006 -22.09 2.06 21.26
CA ARG A 1006 -23.29 1.76 22.07
C ARG A 1006 -22.96 1.03 23.39
N GLU A 1007 -22.00 0.11 23.37
CA GLU A 1007 -21.73 -0.81 24.48
C GLU A 1007 -20.36 -0.61 25.16
N GLY A 1008 -19.59 0.40 24.74
CA GLY A 1008 -18.27 0.67 25.30
C GLY A 1008 -17.48 1.69 24.51
N ALA A 1009 -16.16 1.65 24.65
CA ALA A 1009 -15.24 2.53 23.94
C ALA A 1009 -13.92 1.86 23.57
N LEU A 1010 -13.33 2.31 22.47
CA LEU A 1010 -11.98 1.97 22.03
C LEU A 1010 -11.06 3.18 22.29
N TYR A 1011 -9.96 2.94 22.98
CA TYR A 1011 -8.93 3.93 23.26
C TYR A 1011 -7.72 3.64 22.39
N ILE A 1012 -7.16 4.68 21.76
CA ILE A 1012 -6.05 4.56 20.81
C ILE A 1012 -5.04 5.64 21.10
N PHE A 1013 -3.79 5.24 21.31
CA PHE A 1013 -2.65 6.11 21.55
C PHE A 1013 -1.51 5.75 20.60
N VAL A 1014 -0.93 6.75 19.95
CA VAL A 1014 0.15 6.57 18.98
C VAL A 1014 1.29 7.51 19.32
N SER A 1015 2.50 6.96 19.43
CA SER A 1015 3.71 7.74 19.64
C SER A 1015 4.44 7.97 18.31
N GLU A 1016 4.79 9.21 18.04
CA GLU A 1016 5.75 9.62 17.01
C GLU A 1016 7.10 10.05 17.64
N TYR A 1017 7.26 9.81 18.95
CA TYR A 1017 8.48 10.14 19.67
C TYR A 1017 9.54 9.07 19.52
N ALA A 1018 10.80 9.51 19.67
CA ALA A 1018 11.99 8.67 19.74
C ALA A 1018 12.29 8.11 21.16
N ILE A 1019 11.38 8.31 22.12
CA ILE A 1019 11.49 7.83 23.50
C ILE A 1019 10.13 7.31 23.97
N ASP A 1020 10.17 6.45 24.99
CA ASP A 1020 8.98 5.98 25.69
C ASP A 1020 8.33 7.11 26.49
N MET A 1021 7.00 7.10 26.56
CA MET A 1021 6.20 8.13 27.24
C MET A 1021 5.20 7.52 28.21
N ASP A 1022 5.21 7.98 29.46
CA ASP A 1022 4.20 7.63 30.46
C ASP A 1022 2.95 8.47 30.25
N ILE A 1023 1.80 7.80 30.10
CA ILE A 1023 0.51 8.43 29.85
C ILE A 1023 -0.43 8.18 31.01
N ARG A 1024 -1.19 9.22 31.39
CA ARG A 1024 -2.31 9.09 32.31
C ARG A 1024 -3.49 9.91 31.80
N VAL A 1025 -4.60 9.25 31.58
CA VAL A 1025 -5.84 9.86 31.09
C VAL A 1025 -7.00 9.43 31.95
N LYS A 1026 -8.02 10.27 32.05
CA LYS A 1026 -9.29 9.95 32.69
C LYS A 1026 -10.42 10.11 31.70
N ASP A 1027 -11.29 9.12 31.65
CA ASP A 1027 -12.51 9.21 30.87
C ASP A 1027 -13.56 10.03 31.64
N PRO A 1028 -13.95 11.22 31.17
CA PRO A 1028 -14.89 12.07 31.90
C PRO A 1028 -16.30 11.47 31.99
N VAL A 1029 -16.65 10.50 31.14
CA VAL A 1029 -17.97 9.85 31.14
C VAL A 1029 -18.06 8.77 32.23
N THR A 1030 -17.03 7.95 32.38
CA THR A 1030 -17.01 6.84 33.35
C THR A 1030 -16.35 7.22 34.68
N GLY A 1031 -15.52 8.26 34.67
CA GLY A 1031 -14.71 8.70 35.81
C GLY A 1031 -13.44 7.87 36.05
N VAL A 1032 -13.24 6.79 35.29
CA VAL A 1032 -12.10 5.88 35.42
C VAL A 1032 -10.83 6.52 34.83
N SER A 1033 -9.71 6.37 35.53
CA SER A 1033 -8.40 6.80 35.03
C SER A 1033 -7.57 5.59 34.60
N TYR A 1034 -6.83 5.74 33.51
CA TYR A 1034 -5.94 4.72 32.96
C TYR A 1034 -4.50 5.24 32.95
N ALA A 1035 -3.55 4.36 33.29
CA ALA A 1035 -2.12 4.64 33.21
C ALA A 1035 -1.38 3.52 32.47
N PHE A 1036 -0.48 3.90 31.57
CA PHE A 1036 0.31 3.01 30.72
C PHE A 1036 1.52 3.76 30.14
N ALA A 1037 2.51 3.03 29.65
CA ALA A 1037 3.61 3.58 28.86
C ALA A 1037 3.36 3.30 27.37
N VAL A 1038 3.63 4.28 26.51
CA VAL A 1038 3.68 4.12 25.06
C VAL A 1038 5.14 4.12 24.64
N GLU A 1039 5.62 2.97 24.17
CA GLU A 1039 7.00 2.82 23.67
C GLU A 1039 7.24 3.75 22.45
N SER A 1040 8.49 4.19 22.28
CA SER A 1040 8.95 4.96 21.12
C SER A 1040 8.41 4.41 19.79
N GLU A 1041 7.76 5.27 18.99
CA GLU A 1041 7.16 4.92 17.69
C GLU A 1041 6.08 3.81 17.69
N ARG A 1042 5.56 3.40 18.86
CA ARG A 1042 4.56 2.32 18.98
C ARG A 1042 3.15 2.83 19.27
N THR A 1043 2.21 1.90 19.26
CA THR A 1043 0.79 2.14 19.54
C THR A 1043 0.31 1.39 20.78
N VAL A 1044 -0.47 2.04 21.65
CA VAL A 1044 -1.25 1.40 22.71
C VAL A 1044 -2.73 1.51 22.38
N MET A 1045 -3.44 0.38 22.39
CA MET A 1045 -4.89 0.31 22.19
C MET A 1045 -5.54 -0.59 23.21
N PHE A 1046 -6.73 -0.21 23.69
CA PHE A 1046 -7.52 -1.06 24.58
C PHE A 1046 -9.01 -0.73 24.47
N ALA A 1047 -9.85 -1.72 24.73
CA ALA A 1047 -11.30 -1.57 24.77
C ALA A 1047 -11.81 -1.61 26.21
N ALA A 1048 -12.80 -0.78 26.53
CA ALA A 1048 -13.47 -0.80 27.82
C ALA A 1048 -14.99 -0.79 27.67
N ASN A 1049 -15.70 -1.39 28.62
CA ASN A 1049 -17.17 -1.38 28.64
C ASN A 1049 -17.73 -0.03 29.13
N LEU A 1050 -19.06 0.11 29.19
CA LEU A 1050 -19.73 1.33 29.68
C LEU A 1050 -19.39 1.75 31.12
N LYS A 1051 -18.78 0.88 31.93
CA LYS A 1051 -18.30 1.19 33.28
C LYS A 1051 -16.83 1.61 33.33
N GLY A 1052 -16.12 1.55 32.20
CA GLY A 1052 -14.69 1.79 32.13
C GLY A 1052 -13.83 0.58 32.53
N GLU A 1053 -14.40 -0.62 32.64
CA GLU A 1053 -13.63 -1.83 32.89
C GLU A 1053 -12.94 -2.27 31.58
N ILE A 1054 -11.62 -2.48 31.61
CA ILE A 1054 -10.84 -2.94 30.45
C ILE A 1054 -11.27 -4.36 30.08
N THR A 1055 -11.60 -4.56 28.80
CA THR A 1055 -12.07 -5.85 28.24
C THR A 1055 -11.05 -6.50 27.33
N ALA A 1056 -10.21 -5.71 26.66
CA ALA A 1056 -9.13 -6.20 25.80
C ALA A 1056 -8.01 -5.15 25.70
N VAL A 1057 -6.78 -5.61 25.50
CA VAL A 1057 -5.58 -4.78 25.29
C VAL A 1057 -4.86 -5.29 24.04
N TYR A 1058 -4.43 -4.38 23.16
CA TYR A 1058 -3.60 -4.68 22.01
C TYR A 1058 -2.18 -5.00 22.46
N ARG A 1059 -1.64 -6.14 22.01
CA ARG A 1059 -0.35 -6.72 22.46
C ARG A 1059 -0.27 -6.87 23.99
N PRO A 1060 -1.17 -7.66 24.61
CA PRO A 1060 -1.26 -7.76 26.08
C PRO A 1060 -0.02 -8.40 26.74
N GLU A 1061 0.83 -9.07 25.96
CA GLU A 1061 2.10 -9.63 26.42
C GLU A 1061 3.22 -8.56 26.48
N GLU A 1062 3.06 -7.43 25.77
CA GLU A 1062 4.01 -6.31 25.70
C GLU A 1062 3.49 -5.05 26.41
N VAL A 1063 2.17 -4.86 26.48
CA VAL A 1063 1.50 -3.64 26.96
C VAL A 1063 0.68 -3.92 28.21
N THR A 1064 0.91 -3.14 29.27
CA THR A 1064 0.11 -3.14 30.50
C THR A 1064 -0.65 -1.84 30.66
N VAL A 1065 -1.97 -1.91 30.79
CA VAL A 1065 -2.85 -0.77 31.06
C VAL A 1065 -3.47 -0.95 32.45
N THR A 1066 -3.23 0.01 33.35
CA THR A 1066 -3.73 -0.04 34.73
C THR A 1066 -4.91 0.91 34.90
N SER A 1067 -6.04 0.41 35.41
CA SER A 1067 -7.14 1.25 35.91
C SER A 1067 -6.81 1.74 37.33
N LEU A 1068 -6.92 3.04 37.58
CA LEU A 1068 -6.61 3.70 38.87
C LEU A 1068 -7.86 3.96 39.72
#